data_AF-A0A953RKQ3-F1
#
_entry.id   AF-A0A953RKQ3-F1
#
_cell.length_a   1.000
_cell.length_b   1.000
_cell.length_c   1.000
_cell.angle_alpha   90.00
_cell.angle_beta   90.00
_cell.angle_gamma   90.00
#
_symmetry.space_group_name_H-M   'P 1'
#
loop_
_entity.id
_entity.type
_entity.pdbx_description
1 polymer ?
#
loop_
_entity_poly.entity_id
_entity_poly.type
_entity_poly.pdbx_seq_one_letter_code
_entity_poly.pdbx_strand_id
1 'polypeptide(L)'
;MDRAEIARRVERAEKLLQKGKTGEALDEYLQVLSDDPQNDNVRQMAADICLSLQRTAEAVKLLGELFERQIAAGENTRASLTYKKLARYTVPTSIQRVQFGQILETSNRKLALETYESALEDLTKNGRQQDCLIVLKRLVALEPAERNFLRLGELCSQTGDKANAAAAFLKLAEMTEASGANAAQWFERAYTEDSTDPRIALSYGKSLMAQGQVGAAIFVLEPLAKAKDAGVEMRETYVKALLSANRLTDAEPLVWDLFKANPSRQQDVADLIGLLVDAQQDAEAVALARKLEQFQHNKGDRRAFVALMQDVVAKHRGSPDLLEFMSELFNSSNREGDYCQTLLKLFDLHCGMGNYAKAAECLDRAADVDAYEPGHQKRLELLRGKIDESRYKVIASRFTSMAKTASEPAKTEGPTLGAAALQDLMLQAEILVQYGMRTKAIERLQRIQELFPREEERNQDLQQLYLAAGMTPHRGDSGPLPAAGAASSATKAPPAPARTSAPAESADVNSFTKVADITRKLYRQTNAETVMSTAVAEIGAQWKLSRCIVATRKPGMVPSAIKEYHGENVKDGEVKALSKLVTVVQDIAISNGTLTVTDAPAAPELEEIRPVLVELGITSLLALPLSDGQDQMGVLLLAQSTARGWHSADVVVLKTISEQIVIALTNAGLRRLVKSLSVTDEQSGLLKRASYIDLLMAETRRAVQQSTPVTVTLMQFGKSPAMLKEHGEKAVEAAMQQIGQLFAANIRQNDLAFRYEKTTIALVLGETGEKEAVMAVEKLRKLLGEVKLSDEILPFSAGLAEAVVRQQFDPVDIVTEVINRADKALETAVAQGMGRIVSLAPSAAAAAVA
;
A
#
# COMPACT_ATOMS: atom_id res chain seq x y z
N MET A 1 39.75 82.52 -4.89
CA MET A 1 39.37 83.89 -5.27
C MET A 1 37.86 84.06 -5.20
N ASP A 2 37.38 85.30 -5.11
CA ASP A 2 35.95 85.62 -5.23
C ASP A 2 35.45 85.28 -6.65
N ARG A 3 34.25 84.70 -6.78
CA ARG A 3 33.67 84.31 -8.09
C ARG A 3 33.55 85.51 -9.04
N ALA A 4 33.39 86.72 -8.47
CA ALA A 4 33.35 87.97 -9.23
C ALA A 4 34.71 88.33 -9.88
N GLU A 5 35.82 87.97 -9.24
CA GLU A 5 37.16 88.23 -9.74
C GLU A 5 37.51 87.28 -10.89
N ILE A 6 37.12 86.01 -10.78
CA ILE A 6 37.25 85.00 -11.84
C ILE A 6 36.46 85.44 -13.09
N ALA A 7 35.21 85.88 -12.93
CA ALA A 7 34.38 86.35 -14.05
C ALA A 7 34.99 87.56 -14.78
N ARG A 8 35.56 88.52 -14.03
CA ARG A 8 36.27 89.68 -14.62
C ARG A 8 37.50 89.27 -15.42
N ARG A 9 38.25 88.26 -14.95
CA ARG A 9 39.42 87.75 -15.69
C ARG A 9 39.02 87.02 -16.97
N VAL A 10 37.94 86.23 -16.95
CA VAL A 10 37.40 85.61 -18.16
C VAL A 10 36.99 86.66 -19.20
N GLU A 11 36.28 87.72 -18.79
CA GLU A 11 35.90 88.82 -19.69
C GLU A 11 37.12 89.57 -20.25
N ARG A 12 38.18 89.72 -19.44
CA ARG A 12 39.45 90.30 -19.88
C ARG A 12 40.12 89.42 -20.94
N ALA A 13 40.17 88.11 -20.73
CA ALA A 13 40.72 87.14 -21.68
C ALA A 13 39.94 87.15 -23.01
N GLU A 14 38.61 87.22 -22.97
CA GLU A 14 37.76 87.35 -24.17
C GLU A 14 38.03 88.65 -24.94
N LYS A 15 38.17 89.78 -24.25
CA LYS A 15 38.53 91.07 -24.87
C LYS A 15 39.92 91.04 -25.52
N LEU A 16 40.88 90.32 -24.93
CA LEU A 16 42.21 90.13 -25.52
C LEU A 16 42.15 89.25 -26.77
N LEU A 17 41.29 88.23 -26.75
CA LEU A 17 41.04 87.36 -27.91
C LEU A 17 40.40 88.13 -29.08
N GLN A 18 39.42 89.00 -28.81
CA GLN A 18 38.82 89.89 -29.82
C GLN A 18 39.82 90.87 -30.43
N LYS A 19 40.87 91.24 -29.69
CA LYS A 19 41.96 92.12 -30.16
C LYS A 19 43.07 91.35 -30.89
N GLY A 20 42.92 90.05 -31.12
CA GLY A 20 43.92 89.21 -31.80
C GLY A 20 45.15 88.86 -30.96
N LYS A 21 45.17 89.21 -29.67
CA LYS A 21 46.29 88.93 -28.75
C LYS A 21 46.14 87.54 -28.12
N THR A 22 46.29 86.50 -28.94
CA THR A 22 46.02 85.11 -28.56
C THR A 22 46.96 84.57 -27.47
N GLY A 23 48.22 85.01 -27.42
CA GLY A 23 49.17 84.63 -26.36
C GLY A 23 48.81 85.19 -24.98
N GLU A 24 48.56 86.51 -24.89
CA GLU A 24 48.13 87.16 -23.63
C GLU A 24 46.78 86.62 -23.12
N ALA A 25 45.87 86.29 -24.05
CA ALA A 25 44.59 85.67 -23.70
C ALA A 25 44.76 84.26 -23.11
N LEU A 26 45.71 83.46 -23.64
CA LEU A 26 46.00 82.13 -23.11
C LEU A 26 46.55 82.19 -21.68
N ASP A 27 47.49 83.10 -21.40
CA ASP A 27 48.08 83.24 -20.07
C ASP A 27 47.01 83.61 -19.02
N GLU A 28 46.09 84.52 -19.36
CA GLU A 28 44.94 84.86 -18.50
C GLU A 28 44.00 83.66 -18.29
N TYR A 29 43.70 82.87 -19.33
CA TYR A 29 42.89 81.65 -19.17
C TYR A 29 43.57 80.57 -18.33
N LEU A 30 44.89 80.37 -18.47
CA LEU A 30 45.65 79.44 -17.64
C LEU A 30 45.68 79.90 -16.18
N GLN A 31 45.78 81.20 -15.93
CA GLN A 31 45.72 81.78 -14.58
C GLN A 31 44.33 81.62 -13.96
N VAL A 32 43.27 81.77 -14.77
CA VAL A 32 41.91 81.43 -14.34
C VAL A 32 41.78 79.94 -14.00
N LEU A 33 42.39 79.04 -14.76
CA LEU A 33 42.39 77.60 -14.43
C LEU A 33 43.20 77.25 -13.18
N SER A 34 44.24 78.03 -12.86
CA SER A 34 44.94 77.85 -11.58
C SER A 34 44.11 78.31 -10.39
N ASP A 35 43.30 79.36 -10.56
CA ASP A 35 42.45 79.92 -9.50
C ASP A 35 41.10 79.19 -9.35
N ASP A 36 40.56 78.67 -10.47
CA ASP A 36 39.35 77.84 -10.55
C ASP A 36 39.55 76.63 -11.49
N PRO A 37 40.13 75.54 -10.96
CA PRO A 37 40.33 74.32 -11.74
C PRO A 37 39.03 73.66 -12.21
N GLN A 38 37.87 74.07 -11.71
CA GLN A 38 36.60 73.43 -12.06
C GLN A 38 35.95 73.99 -13.33
N ASN A 39 36.47 75.07 -13.89
CA ASN A 39 35.85 75.75 -15.02
C ASN A 39 36.13 75.08 -16.38
N ASP A 40 35.23 74.19 -16.79
CA ASP A 40 35.38 73.40 -18.02
C ASP A 40 35.25 74.23 -19.32
N ASN A 41 34.47 75.31 -19.29
CA ASN A 41 34.36 76.23 -20.43
C ASN A 41 35.69 76.94 -20.68
N VAL A 42 36.31 77.47 -19.62
CA VAL A 42 37.62 78.12 -19.71
C VAL A 42 38.70 77.12 -20.12
N ARG A 43 38.64 75.88 -19.64
CA ARG A 43 39.55 74.80 -20.06
C ARG A 43 39.44 74.50 -21.56
N GLN A 44 38.22 74.44 -22.10
CA GLN A 44 37.99 74.24 -23.52
C GLN A 44 38.54 75.40 -24.36
N MET A 45 38.31 76.65 -23.93
CA MET A 45 38.84 77.84 -24.63
C MET A 45 40.37 77.88 -24.59
N ALA A 46 40.98 77.60 -23.44
CA ALA A 46 42.44 77.52 -23.31
C ALA A 46 43.03 76.44 -24.23
N ALA A 47 42.41 75.26 -24.32
CA ALA A 47 42.83 74.19 -25.21
C ALA A 47 42.76 74.61 -26.70
N ASP A 48 41.70 75.30 -27.10
CA ASP A 48 41.50 75.77 -28.48
C ASP A 48 42.53 76.84 -28.87
N ILE A 49 42.87 77.74 -27.94
CA ILE A 49 43.90 78.75 -28.14
C ILE A 49 45.28 78.08 -28.24
N CYS A 50 45.61 77.11 -27.36
CA CYS A 50 46.84 76.33 -27.44
C CYS A 50 47.01 75.66 -28.82
N LEU A 51 45.93 75.10 -29.39
CA LEU A 51 45.95 74.53 -30.74
C LEU A 51 46.20 75.58 -31.83
N SER A 52 45.59 76.76 -31.73
CA SER A 52 45.83 77.86 -32.69
C SER A 52 47.27 78.41 -32.63
N LEU A 53 47.91 78.33 -31.47
CA LEU A 53 49.31 78.73 -31.24
C LEU A 53 50.33 77.62 -31.48
N GLN A 54 49.93 76.46 -32.02
CA GLN A 54 50.78 75.28 -32.22
C GLN A 54 51.42 74.72 -30.93
N ARG A 55 50.91 75.08 -29.73
CA ARG A 55 51.32 74.51 -28.43
C ARG A 55 50.60 73.17 -28.19
N THR A 56 50.92 72.18 -29.03
CA THR A 56 50.21 70.89 -29.08
C THR A 56 50.30 70.09 -27.77
N ALA A 57 51.45 70.08 -27.10
CA ALA A 57 51.63 69.35 -25.83
C ALA A 57 50.71 69.86 -24.71
N GLU A 58 50.55 71.18 -24.60
CA GLU A 58 49.68 71.81 -23.59
C GLU A 58 48.20 71.65 -23.95
N ALA A 59 47.85 71.77 -25.23
CA ALA A 59 46.51 71.49 -25.70
C ALA A 59 46.08 70.04 -25.37
N VAL A 60 46.96 69.07 -25.61
CA VAL A 60 46.70 67.64 -25.32
C VAL A 60 46.46 67.41 -23.83
N LYS A 61 47.24 68.05 -22.95
CA LYS A 61 47.05 67.96 -21.49
C LYS A 61 45.68 68.50 -21.07
N LEU A 62 45.32 69.72 -21.53
CA LEU A 62 44.04 70.35 -21.21
C LEU A 62 42.85 69.58 -21.76
N LEU A 63 42.94 69.05 -22.99
CA LEU A 63 41.89 68.21 -23.58
C LEU A 63 41.74 66.87 -22.86
N GLY A 64 42.83 66.26 -22.39
CA GLY A 64 42.80 65.03 -21.59
C GLY A 64 42.09 65.24 -20.25
N GLU A 65 42.45 66.29 -19.51
CA GLU A 65 41.80 66.66 -18.25
C GLU A 65 40.32 67.00 -18.46
N LEU A 66 39.99 67.71 -19.54
CA LEU A 66 38.61 68.05 -19.89
C LEU A 66 37.79 66.79 -20.17
N PHE A 67 38.35 65.83 -20.90
CA PHE A 67 37.69 64.56 -21.19
C PHE A 67 37.34 63.77 -19.92
N GLU A 68 38.31 63.60 -19.01
CA GLU A 68 38.10 62.88 -17.74
C GLU A 68 37.05 63.55 -16.86
N ARG A 69 37.03 64.89 -16.83
CA ARG A 69 36.02 65.66 -16.09
C ARG A 69 34.63 65.55 -16.70
N GLN A 70 34.51 65.62 -18.02
CA GLN A 70 33.23 65.44 -18.71
C GLN A 70 32.66 64.03 -18.49
N ILE A 71 33.52 63.01 -18.44
CA ILE A 71 33.13 61.65 -18.04
C ILE A 71 32.62 61.61 -16.60
N ALA A 72 33.35 62.22 -15.66
CA ALA A 72 32.95 62.27 -14.25
C ALA A 72 31.63 63.04 -14.04
N ALA A 73 31.34 64.03 -14.90
CA ALA A 73 30.08 64.79 -14.91
C ALA A 73 28.92 64.08 -15.64
N GLY A 74 29.16 62.92 -16.28
CA GLY A 74 28.16 62.19 -17.09
C GLY A 74 27.82 62.85 -18.44
N GLU A 75 28.61 63.82 -18.90
CA GLU A 75 28.41 64.56 -20.15
C GLU A 75 28.93 63.79 -21.38
N ASN A 76 28.34 62.62 -21.66
CA ASN A 76 28.80 61.65 -22.67
C ASN A 76 28.97 62.23 -24.09
N THR A 77 28.08 63.13 -24.53
CA THR A 77 28.13 63.74 -25.86
C THR A 77 29.31 64.70 -26.01
N ARG A 78 29.54 65.55 -25.00
CA ARG A 78 30.68 66.47 -24.96
C ARG A 78 32.00 65.72 -24.81
N ALA A 79 32.06 64.73 -23.92
CA ALA A 79 33.21 63.85 -23.76
C ALA A 79 33.59 63.16 -25.08
N SER A 80 32.61 62.67 -25.85
CA SER A 80 32.87 62.06 -27.16
C SER A 80 33.50 63.02 -28.18
N LEU A 81 33.07 64.29 -28.19
CA LEU A 81 33.64 65.32 -29.06
C LEU A 81 35.06 65.69 -28.63
N THR A 82 35.28 65.88 -27.34
CA THR A 82 36.59 66.17 -26.75
C THR A 82 37.59 65.05 -27.05
N TYR A 83 37.17 63.79 -26.91
CA TYR A 83 38.00 62.63 -27.25
C TYR A 83 38.37 62.58 -28.73
N LYS A 84 37.41 62.77 -29.64
CA LYS A 84 37.69 62.80 -31.10
C LYS A 84 38.66 63.92 -31.46
N LYS A 85 38.60 65.06 -30.75
CA LYS A 85 39.54 66.16 -30.91
C LYS A 85 40.93 65.77 -30.40
N LEU A 86 41.01 65.20 -29.19
CA LEU A 86 42.25 64.70 -28.61
C LEU A 86 42.97 63.68 -29.52
N ALA A 87 42.22 62.72 -30.06
CA ALA A 87 42.73 61.66 -30.93
C ALA A 87 43.30 62.14 -32.29
N ARG A 88 43.04 63.39 -32.71
CA ARG A 88 43.63 63.98 -33.92
C ARG A 88 45.06 64.48 -33.72
N TYR A 89 45.42 64.81 -32.48
CA TYR A 89 46.69 65.47 -32.15
C TYR A 89 47.64 64.58 -31.34
N THR A 90 47.13 63.51 -30.73
CA THR A 90 47.94 62.52 -30.01
C THR A 90 47.30 61.13 -30.09
N VAL A 91 48.08 60.10 -29.77
CA VAL A 91 47.55 58.76 -29.49
C VAL A 91 46.98 58.78 -28.06
N PRO A 92 45.65 58.64 -27.86
CA PRO A 92 45.07 58.66 -26.53
C PRO A 92 45.59 57.52 -25.65
N THR A 93 45.65 57.75 -24.35
CA THR A 93 46.10 56.73 -23.40
C THR A 93 45.15 55.52 -23.42
N SER A 94 45.63 54.35 -23.00
CA SER A 94 44.78 53.17 -22.90
C SER A 94 43.56 53.40 -21.99
N ILE A 95 43.72 54.13 -20.89
CA ILE A 95 42.64 54.50 -19.98
C ILE A 95 41.59 55.38 -20.69
N GLN A 96 42.02 56.41 -21.42
CA GLN A 96 41.13 57.29 -22.17
C GLN A 96 40.37 56.53 -23.26
N ARG A 97 41.04 55.60 -23.95
CA ARG A 97 40.41 54.70 -24.93
C ARG A 97 39.32 53.82 -24.31
N VAL A 98 39.58 53.24 -23.14
CA VAL A 98 38.61 52.41 -22.43
C VAL A 98 37.39 53.25 -22.01
N GLN A 99 37.60 54.44 -21.44
CA GLN A 99 36.52 55.36 -21.07
C GLN A 99 35.70 55.80 -22.29
N PHE A 100 36.36 56.12 -23.42
CA PHE A 100 35.66 56.46 -24.65
C PHE A 100 34.85 55.28 -25.20
N GLY A 101 35.39 54.06 -25.15
CA GLY A 101 34.65 52.84 -25.46
C GLY A 101 33.36 52.71 -24.64
N GLN A 102 33.41 53.05 -23.34
CA GLN A 102 32.23 52.97 -22.44
C GLN A 102 31.12 53.92 -22.87
N ILE A 103 31.46 55.13 -23.32
CA ILE A 103 30.48 56.08 -23.87
C ILE A 103 29.85 55.52 -25.14
N LEU A 104 30.66 54.84 -25.96
CA LEU A 104 30.22 54.30 -27.24
C LEU A 104 29.34 53.05 -27.11
N GLU A 105 29.35 52.35 -25.97
CA GLU A 105 28.53 51.14 -25.74
C GLU A 105 27.05 51.36 -26.10
N THR A 106 26.50 52.53 -25.76
CA THR A 106 25.09 52.89 -26.01
C THR A 106 24.83 53.56 -27.35
N SER A 107 25.84 54.21 -27.95
CA SER A 107 25.67 55.04 -29.13
C SER A 107 26.14 54.38 -30.42
N ASN A 108 27.28 53.68 -30.40
CA ASN A 108 27.83 53.00 -31.56
C ASN A 108 28.65 51.77 -31.14
N ARG A 109 27.96 50.61 -31.09
CA ARG A 109 28.54 49.33 -30.69
C ARG A 109 29.73 48.89 -31.53
N LYS A 110 29.70 49.10 -32.86
CA LYS A 110 30.80 48.67 -33.74
C LYS A 110 32.09 49.45 -33.44
N LEU A 111 31.96 50.77 -33.30
CA LEU A 111 33.11 51.62 -32.95
C LEU A 111 33.61 51.32 -31.54
N ALA A 112 32.73 50.99 -30.60
CA ALA A 112 33.11 50.59 -29.24
C ALA A 112 33.97 49.30 -29.24
N LEU A 113 33.63 48.31 -30.07
CA LEU A 113 34.41 47.08 -30.20
C LEU A 113 35.82 47.35 -30.77
N GLU A 114 35.90 48.17 -31.82
CA GLU A 114 37.19 48.58 -32.42
C GLU A 114 38.07 49.34 -31.41
N THR A 115 37.47 50.25 -30.61
CA THR A 115 38.22 50.99 -29.58
C THR A 115 38.69 50.08 -28.44
N TYR A 116 37.90 49.08 -28.04
CA TYR A 116 38.31 48.10 -27.04
C TYR A 116 39.41 47.16 -27.51
N GLU A 117 39.35 46.65 -28.74
CA GLU A 117 40.45 45.82 -29.31
C GLU A 117 41.75 46.62 -29.37
N SER A 118 41.71 47.88 -29.84
CA SER A 118 42.89 48.75 -29.83
C SER A 118 43.43 49.00 -28.41
N ALA A 119 42.55 49.19 -27.43
CA ALA A 119 42.96 49.36 -26.04
C ALA A 119 43.59 48.08 -25.46
N LEU A 120 43.06 46.91 -25.79
CA LEU A 120 43.59 45.61 -25.36
C LEU A 120 44.98 45.35 -25.90
N GLU A 121 45.24 45.63 -27.17
CA GLU A 121 46.57 45.46 -27.77
C GLU A 121 47.65 46.24 -27.01
N ASP A 122 47.36 47.50 -26.65
CA ASP A 122 48.31 48.34 -25.95
C ASP A 122 48.43 48.02 -24.46
N LEU A 123 47.35 47.61 -23.80
CA LEU A 123 47.42 47.14 -22.42
C LEU A 123 48.20 45.82 -22.32
N THR A 124 48.07 44.94 -23.30
CA THR A 124 48.80 43.67 -23.37
C THR A 124 50.30 43.91 -23.57
N LYS A 125 50.70 44.82 -24.48
CA LYS A 125 52.10 45.21 -24.68
C LYS A 125 52.74 45.79 -23.41
N ASN A 126 51.96 46.51 -22.61
CA ASN A 126 52.43 47.13 -21.37
C ASN A 126 52.36 46.19 -20.15
N GLY A 127 51.97 44.92 -20.32
CA GLY A 127 51.90 43.94 -19.24
C GLY A 127 50.83 44.25 -18.17
N ARG A 128 49.88 45.14 -18.45
CA ARG A 128 48.83 45.55 -17.49
C ARG A 128 47.66 44.56 -17.50
N GLN A 129 47.88 43.37 -16.95
CA GLN A 129 46.93 42.24 -17.01
C GLN A 129 45.57 42.54 -16.36
N GLN A 130 45.53 43.27 -15.22
CA GLN A 130 44.28 43.60 -14.54
C GLN A 130 43.38 44.53 -15.37
N ASP A 131 43.97 45.53 -16.04
CA ASP A 131 43.22 46.42 -16.92
C ASP A 131 42.74 45.71 -18.18
N CYS A 132 43.56 44.79 -18.73
CA CYS A 132 43.14 43.93 -19.84
C CYS A 132 41.88 43.15 -19.47
N LEU A 133 41.81 42.61 -18.26
CA LEU A 133 40.68 41.82 -17.77
C LEU A 133 39.39 42.66 -17.68
N ILE A 134 39.47 43.91 -17.21
CA ILE A 134 38.33 44.84 -17.18
C ILE A 134 37.79 45.08 -18.59
N VAL A 135 38.68 45.33 -19.55
CA VAL A 135 38.30 45.58 -20.94
C VAL A 135 37.72 44.34 -21.60
N LEU A 136 38.33 43.17 -21.39
CA LEU A 136 37.85 41.89 -21.91
C LEU A 136 36.46 41.52 -21.36
N LYS A 137 36.18 41.75 -20.07
CA LYS A 137 34.84 41.53 -19.49
C LYS A 137 33.76 42.38 -20.20
N ARG A 138 34.08 43.63 -20.54
CA ARG A 138 33.17 44.52 -21.30
C ARG A 138 33.02 44.09 -22.76
N LEU A 139 34.14 43.73 -23.38
CA LEU A 139 34.15 43.27 -24.76
C LEU A 139 33.30 42.00 -24.93
N VAL A 140 33.40 41.04 -24.01
CA VAL A 140 32.55 39.83 -23.98
C VAL A 140 31.08 40.18 -23.78
N ALA A 141 30.75 41.17 -22.94
CA ALA A 141 29.37 41.62 -22.75
C ALA A 141 28.78 42.26 -24.02
N LEU A 142 29.61 42.97 -24.80
CA LEU A 142 29.22 43.55 -26.08
C LEU A 142 29.23 42.57 -27.25
N GLU A 143 30.11 41.58 -27.24
CA GLU A 143 30.24 40.59 -28.31
C GLU A 143 30.54 39.22 -27.68
N PRO A 144 29.49 38.47 -27.33
CA PRO A 144 29.62 37.11 -26.79
C PRO A 144 30.02 36.17 -27.93
N ALA A 145 31.32 36.10 -28.21
CA ALA A 145 31.92 35.24 -29.22
C ALA A 145 32.93 34.28 -28.57
N GLU A 146 33.09 33.08 -29.15
CA GLU A 146 33.98 32.04 -28.63
C GLU A 146 35.42 32.55 -28.42
N ARG A 147 35.96 33.30 -29.39
CA ARG A 147 37.29 33.92 -29.32
C ARG A 147 37.46 34.81 -28.07
N ASN A 148 36.42 35.55 -27.73
CA ASN A 148 36.46 36.53 -26.63
C ASN A 148 36.38 35.83 -25.28
N PHE A 149 35.53 34.80 -25.16
CA PHE A 149 35.47 33.95 -23.97
C PHE A 149 36.77 33.18 -23.73
N LEU A 150 37.42 32.67 -24.78
CA LEU A 150 38.72 32.00 -24.67
C LEU A 150 39.79 32.95 -24.10
N ARG A 151 39.93 34.15 -24.70
CA ARG A 151 40.86 35.18 -24.22
C ARG A 151 40.59 35.59 -22.78
N LEU A 152 39.31 35.74 -22.41
CA LEU A 152 38.91 36.10 -21.05
C LEU A 152 39.27 34.97 -20.07
N GLY A 153 38.96 33.72 -20.40
CA GLY A 153 39.27 32.55 -19.56
C GLY A 153 40.77 32.39 -19.31
N GLU A 154 41.60 32.51 -20.36
CA GLU A 154 43.05 32.42 -20.25
C GLU A 154 43.64 33.53 -19.38
N LEU A 155 43.20 34.77 -19.57
CA LEU A 155 43.69 35.89 -18.79
C LEU A 155 43.24 35.79 -17.32
N CYS A 156 42.00 35.40 -17.06
CA CYS A 156 41.51 35.16 -15.69
C CYS A 156 42.34 34.07 -14.99
N SER A 157 42.63 32.95 -15.67
CA SER A 157 43.49 31.87 -15.16
C SER A 157 44.90 32.36 -14.80
N GLN A 158 45.53 33.16 -15.68
CA GLN A 158 46.86 33.75 -15.44
C GLN A 158 46.87 34.74 -14.26
N THR A 159 45.79 35.51 -14.10
CA THR A 159 45.67 36.49 -13.00
C THR A 159 45.23 35.86 -11.67
N GLY A 160 44.90 34.55 -11.65
CA GLY A 160 44.44 33.82 -10.46
C GLY A 160 42.95 33.99 -10.14
N ASP A 161 42.17 34.62 -11.01
CA ASP A 161 40.71 34.77 -10.88
C ASP A 161 39.98 33.50 -11.37
N LYS A 162 40.13 32.43 -10.59
CA LYS A 162 39.65 31.08 -10.94
C LYS A 162 38.15 31.02 -11.23
N ALA A 163 37.33 31.70 -10.42
CA ALA A 163 35.88 31.69 -10.58
C ALA A 163 35.44 32.29 -11.93
N ASN A 164 36.02 33.43 -12.33
CA ASN A 164 35.70 34.02 -13.63
C ASN A 164 36.33 33.24 -14.80
N ALA A 165 37.51 32.62 -14.60
CA ALA A 165 38.09 31.73 -15.60
C ALA A 165 37.18 30.53 -15.89
N ALA A 166 36.72 29.87 -14.83
CA ALA A 166 35.82 28.72 -14.90
C ALA A 166 34.49 29.08 -15.59
N ALA A 167 33.88 30.21 -15.23
CA ALA A 167 32.66 30.71 -15.85
C ALA A 167 32.83 31.03 -17.35
N ALA A 168 33.97 31.60 -17.75
CA ALA A 168 34.27 31.88 -19.15
C ALA A 168 34.47 30.61 -19.97
N PHE A 169 35.21 29.62 -19.44
CA PHE A 169 35.38 28.33 -20.11
C PHE A 169 34.08 27.53 -20.19
N LEU A 170 33.21 27.60 -19.18
CA LEU A 170 31.88 26.98 -19.24
C LEU A 170 31.04 27.57 -20.37
N LYS A 171 31.00 28.91 -20.48
CA LYS A 171 30.26 29.57 -21.58
C LYS A 171 30.84 29.23 -22.95
N LEU A 172 32.17 29.15 -23.06
CA LEU A 172 32.83 28.70 -24.27
C LEU A 172 32.44 27.26 -24.64
N ALA A 173 32.37 26.36 -23.64
CA ALA A 173 31.93 24.98 -23.82
C ALA A 173 30.48 24.89 -24.31
N GLU A 174 29.55 25.63 -23.69
CA GLU A 174 28.15 25.68 -24.11
C GLU A 174 27.98 26.20 -25.55
N MET A 175 28.75 27.22 -25.94
CA MET A 175 28.72 27.77 -27.31
C MET A 175 29.28 26.80 -28.35
N THR A 176 30.39 26.12 -28.03
CA THR A 176 30.99 25.13 -28.92
C THR A 176 30.13 23.88 -29.05
N GLU A 177 29.43 23.47 -28.00
CA GLU A 177 28.44 22.39 -28.06
C GLU A 177 27.23 22.81 -28.92
N ALA A 178 26.76 24.05 -28.79
CA ALA A 178 25.65 24.58 -29.60
C ALA A 178 26.00 24.68 -31.09
N SER A 179 27.27 24.85 -31.45
CA SER A 179 27.73 24.77 -32.84
C SER A 179 27.95 23.34 -33.35
N GLY A 180 27.76 22.34 -32.49
CA GLY A 180 27.95 20.92 -32.80
C GLY A 180 29.42 20.46 -32.78
N ALA A 181 30.34 21.30 -32.32
CA ALA A 181 31.74 20.97 -32.16
C ALA A 181 31.99 20.23 -30.83
N ASN A 182 33.14 19.57 -30.71
CA ASN A 182 33.52 18.89 -29.48
C ASN A 182 33.94 19.90 -28.39
N ALA A 183 33.09 20.07 -27.38
CA ALA A 183 33.29 20.98 -26.26
C ALA A 183 34.03 20.37 -25.05
N ALA A 184 34.40 19.08 -25.11
CA ALA A 184 34.95 18.31 -23.98
C ALA A 184 36.12 19.01 -23.26
N GLN A 185 37.09 19.51 -24.05
CA GLN A 185 38.28 20.16 -23.54
C GLN A 185 37.94 21.43 -22.73
N TRP A 186 36.90 22.16 -23.12
CA TRP A 186 36.51 23.39 -22.44
C TRP A 186 35.82 23.11 -21.10
N PHE A 187 34.99 22.05 -21.04
CA PHE A 187 34.42 21.58 -19.78
C PHE A 187 35.50 21.09 -18.79
N GLU A 188 36.50 20.35 -19.28
CA GLU A 188 37.64 19.91 -18.47
C GLU A 188 38.42 21.10 -17.90
N ARG A 189 38.72 22.11 -18.73
CA ARG A 189 39.38 23.33 -18.26
C ARG A 189 38.54 24.08 -17.23
N ALA A 190 37.24 24.23 -17.47
CA ALA A 190 36.34 24.88 -16.52
C ALA A 190 36.35 24.16 -15.16
N TYR A 191 36.30 22.83 -15.14
CA TYR A 191 36.33 22.03 -13.92
C TYR A 191 37.68 22.08 -13.19
N THR A 192 38.79 22.16 -13.94
CA THR A 192 40.13 22.28 -13.36
C THR A 192 40.34 23.61 -12.63
N GLU A 193 39.72 24.69 -13.14
CA GLU A 193 39.76 26.01 -12.51
C GLU A 193 38.87 26.07 -11.26
N ASP A 194 37.64 25.57 -11.36
CA ASP A 194 36.69 25.50 -10.24
C ASP A 194 35.90 24.18 -10.25
N SER A 195 36.35 23.23 -9.43
CA SER A 195 35.70 21.94 -9.25
C SER A 195 34.52 21.98 -8.28
N THR A 196 34.27 23.11 -7.62
CA THR A 196 33.23 23.25 -6.58
C THR A 196 31.90 23.75 -7.14
N ASP A 197 31.90 24.38 -8.32
CA ASP A 197 30.65 24.83 -8.96
C ASP A 197 29.85 23.62 -9.49
N PRO A 198 28.62 23.38 -8.99
CA PRO A 198 27.80 22.26 -9.41
C PRO A 198 27.39 22.31 -10.88
N ARG A 199 27.28 23.50 -11.49
CA ARG A 199 26.91 23.64 -12.91
C ARG A 199 28.03 23.15 -13.82
N ILE A 200 29.28 23.44 -13.44
CA ILE A 200 30.46 23.01 -14.18
C ILE A 200 30.61 21.49 -14.09
N ALA A 201 30.57 20.95 -12.87
CA ALA A 201 30.67 19.51 -12.64
C ALA A 201 29.56 18.73 -13.35
N LEU A 202 28.32 19.24 -13.34
CA LEU A 202 27.19 18.63 -14.03
C LEU A 202 27.39 18.60 -15.55
N SER A 203 27.78 19.74 -16.14
CA SER A 203 27.97 19.86 -17.59
C SER A 203 29.15 19.02 -18.06
N TYR A 204 30.26 19.04 -17.31
CA TYR A 204 31.42 18.20 -17.59
C TYR A 204 31.08 16.71 -17.45
N GLY A 205 30.38 16.31 -16.39
CA GLY A 205 29.93 14.93 -16.21
C GLY A 205 29.02 14.44 -17.35
N LYS A 206 28.09 15.27 -17.83
CA LYS A 206 27.26 14.95 -19.02
C LYS A 206 28.11 14.77 -20.28
N SER A 207 29.08 15.66 -20.50
CA SER A 207 30.01 15.56 -21.63
C SER A 207 30.86 14.28 -21.58
N LEU A 208 31.34 13.91 -20.39
CA LEU A 208 32.10 12.66 -20.18
C LEU A 208 31.24 11.42 -20.43
N MET A 209 29.97 11.41 -20.00
CA MET A 209 29.04 10.33 -20.32
C MET A 209 28.79 10.22 -21.82
N ALA A 210 28.62 11.33 -22.54
CA ALA A 210 28.43 11.34 -23.99
C ALA A 210 29.66 10.77 -24.74
N GLN A 211 30.85 10.91 -24.17
CA GLN A 211 32.10 10.33 -24.69
C GLN A 211 32.29 8.86 -24.30
N GLY A 212 31.40 8.27 -23.49
CA GLY A 212 31.53 6.92 -22.95
C GLY A 212 32.53 6.79 -21.79
N GLN A 213 33.07 7.90 -21.28
CA GLN A 213 34.01 7.92 -20.15
C GLN A 213 33.26 7.92 -18.80
N VAL A 214 32.45 6.89 -18.58
CA VAL A 214 31.53 6.81 -17.43
C VAL A 214 32.27 6.84 -16.09
N GLY A 215 33.41 6.15 -15.97
CA GLY A 215 34.20 6.14 -14.73
C GLY A 215 34.69 7.52 -14.30
N ALA A 216 35.12 8.34 -15.26
CA ALA A 216 35.52 9.73 -15.02
C ALA A 216 34.31 10.60 -14.64
N ALA A 217 33.16 10.39 -15.29
CA ALA A 217 31.92 11.09 -14.95
C ALA A 217 31.50 10.82 -13.50
N ILE A 218 31.57 9.56 -13.04
CA ILE A 218 31.28 9.19 -11.64
C ILE A 218 32.20 9.95 -10.69
N PHE A 219 33.51 9.97 -10.95
CA PHE A 219 34.49 10.65 -10.09
C PHE A 219 34.21 12.16 -9.96
N VAL A 220 33.88 12.83 -11.07
CA VAL A 220 33.57 14.26 -11.10
C VAL A 220 32.27 14.57 -10.35
N LEU A 221 31.26 13.71 -10.49
CA LEU A 221 29.91 13.95 -9.99
C LEU A 221 29.75 13.54 -8.51
N GLU A 222 30.49 12.55 -8.03
CA GLU A 222 30.31 11.92 -6.71
C GLU A 222 30.35 12.89 -5.51
N PRO A 223 31.35 13.80 -5.37
CA PRO A 223 31.45 14.67 -4.20
C PRO A 223 30.25 15.61 -4.05
N LEU A 224 29.75 16.10 -5.19
CA LEU A 224 28.65 17.07 -5.24
C LEU A 224 27.28 16.39 -5.22
N ALA A 225 27.16 15.16 -5.75
CA ALA A 225 25.92 14.40 -5.73
C ALA A 225 25.59 13.83 -4.34
N LYS A 226 26.62 13.44 -3.55
CA LYS A 226 26.48 12.96 -2.17
C LYS A 226 26.23 14.08 -1.15
N ALA A 227 26.41 15.34 -1.55
CA ALA A 227 26.10 16.48 -0.68
C ALA A 227 24.60 16.51 -0.32
N LYS A 228 24.29 16.94 0.91
CA LYS A 228 22.91 16.99 1.43
C LYS A 228 22.01 17.91 0.60
N ASP A 229 22.57 19.01 0.11
CA ASP A 229 21.87 20.03 -0.68
C ASP A 229 22.06 19.86 -2.20
N ALA A 230 22.50 18.67 -2.64
CA ALA A 230 22.66 18.41 -4.06
C ALA A 230 21.33 18.55 -4.82
N GLY A 231 21.38 19.26 -5.95
CA GLY A 231 20.22 19.41 -6.84
C GLY A 231 19.72 18.07 -7.38
N VAL A 232 18.43 17.99 -7.71
CA VAL A 232 17.80 16.76 -8.22
C VAL A 232 18.46 16.30 -9.53
N GLU A 233 18.71 17.23 -10.46
CA GLU A 233 19.35 16.95 -11.75
C GLU A 233 20.78 16.38 -11.60
N MET A 234 21.51 16.84 -10.58
CA MET A 234 22.84 16.36 -10.25
C MET A 234 22.81 14.89 -9.82
N ARG A 235 21.89 14.57 -8.90
CA ARG A 235 21.69 13.18 -8.42
C ARG A 235 21.22 12.27 -9.56
N GLU A 236 20.31 12.73 -10.42
CA GLU A 236 19.85 11.96 -11.58
C GLU A 236 20.98 11.63 -12.55
N THR A 237 21.82 12.63 -12.87
CA THR A 237 22.95 12.43 -13.78
C THR A 237 23.97 11.47 -13.18
N TYR A 238 24.24 11.58 -11.88
CA TYR A 238 25.11 10.67 -11.16
C TYR A 238 24.56 9.23 -11.11
N VAL A 239 23.25 9.06 -10.86
CA VAL A 239 22.57 7.75 -10.92
C VAL A 239 22.70 7.14 -12.32
N LYS A 240 22.42 7.91 -13.38
CA LYS A 240 22.60 7.43 -14.76
C LYS A 240 24.03 6.97 -15.04
N ALA A 241 25.02 7.72 -14.54
CA ALA A 241 26.42 7.33 -14.65
C ALA A 241 26.68 5.98 -13.93
N LEU A 242 26.23 5.81 -12.68
CA LEU A 242 26.37 4.57 -11.94
C LEU A 242 25.71 3.37 -12.63
N LEU A 243 24.49 3.54 -13.15
CA LEU A 243 23.78 2.50 -13.89
C LEU A 243 24.55 2.10 -15.17
N SER A 244 25.05 3.08 -15.93
CA SER A 244 25.85 2.79 -17.13
C SER A 244 27.20 2.14 -16.83
N ALA A 245 27.76 2.33 -15.63
CA ALA A 245 28.95 1.62 -15.15
C ALA A 245 28.65 0.26 -14.51
N ASN A 246 27.39 -0.19 -14.50
CA ASN A 246 26.93 -1.39 -13.81
C ASN A 246 27.26 -1.41 -12.29
N ARG A 247 27.36 -0.22 -11.66
CA ARG A 247 27.55 -0.07 -10.21
C ARG A 247 26.19 0.03 -9.51
N LEU A 248 25.39 -1.03 -9.64
CA LEU A 248 23.97 -1.03 -9.27
C LEU A 248 23.73 -0.89 -7.76
N THR A 249 24.57 -1.52 -6.94
CA THR A 249 24.51 -1.44 -5.47
C THR A 249 24.72 -0.02 -4.94
N ASP A 250 25.58 0.75 -5.60
CA ASP A 250 25.83 2.15 -5.25
C ASP A 250 24.70 3.08 -5.72
N ALA A 251 23.98 2.67 -6.78
CA ALA A 251 22.85 3.40 -7.34
C ALA A 251 21.56 3.22 -6.51
N GLU A 252 21.34 2.04 -5.92
CA GLU A 252 20.13 1.71 -5.15
C GLU A 252 19.71 2.76 -4.12
N PRO A 253 20.56 3.20 -3.16
CA PRO A 253 20.13 4.15 -2.14
C PRO A 253 19.72 5.49 -2.75
N LEU A 254 20.38 5.91 -3.85
CA LEU A 254 20.11 7.17 -4.52
C LEU A 254 18.82 7.13 -5.33
N VAL A 255 18.58 6.04 -6.07
CA VAL A 255 17.31 5.80 -6.78
C VAL A 255 16.17 5.75 -5.77
N TRP A 256 16.37 5.07 -4.64
CA TRP A 256 15.38 4.99 -3.58
C TRP A 256 15.06 6.37 -2.94
N ASP A 257 16.07 7.21 -2.73
CA ASP A 257 15.89 8.57 -2.22
C ASP A 257 15.13 9.47 -3.22
N LEU A 258 15.44 9.36 -4.52
CA LEU A 258 14.69 10.06 -5.58
C LEU A 258 13.23 9.60 -5.65
N PHE A 259 12.97 8.30 -5.50
CA PHE A 259 11.62 7.74 -5.44
C PHE A 259 10.84 8.22 -4.21
N LYS A 260 11.47 8.25 -3.03
CA LYS A 260 10.82 8.79 -1.81
C LYS A 260 10.44 10.26 -1.97
N ALA A 261 11.27 11.06 -2.64
CA ALA A 261 10.97 12.46 -2.93
C ALA A 261 9.84 12.62 -3.97
N ASN A 262 9.78 11.74 -4.97
CA ASN A 262 8.74 11.74 -5.99
C ASN A 262 8.20 10.33 -6.28
N PRO A 263 7.07 9.93 -5.65
CA PRO A 263 6.52 8.58 -5.79
C PRO A 263 6.06 8.19 -7.21
N SER A 264 5.97 9.13 -8.16
CA SER A 264 5.69 8.81 -9.56
C SER A 264 6.84 8.02 -10.24
N ARG A 265 8.03 8.02 -9.63
CA ARG A 265 9.25 7.34 -10.13
C ARG A 265 9.35 5.87 -9.76
N GLN A 266 8.22 5.21 -9.47
CA GLN A 266 8.23 3.78 -9.16
C GLN A 266 8.81 2.91 -10.29
N GLN A 267 8.73 3.38 -11.54
CA GLN A 267 9.31 2.68 -12.68
C GLN A 267 10.84 2.63 -12.60
N ASP A 268 11.50 3.70 -12.16
CA ASP A 268 12.97 3.75 -12.02
C ASP A 268 13.47 2.68 -11.03
N VAL A 269 12.69 2.40 -9.97
CA VAL A 269 12.99 1.35 -8.99
C VAL A 269 12.80 -0.04 -9.62
N ALA A 270 11.72 -0.24 -10.38
CA ALA A 270 11.45 -1.49 -11.07
C ALA A 270 12.51 -1.81 -12.14
N ASP A 271 12.93 -0.81 -12.91
CA ASP A 271 13.99 -0.93 -13.90
C ASP A 271 15.32 -1.29 -13.23
N LEU A 272 15.63 -0.70 -12.06
CA LEU A 272 16.81 -1.08 -11.28
C LEU A 272 16.73 -2.53 -10.76
N ILE A 273 15.57 -2.99 -10.28
CA ILE A 273 15.37 -4.40 -9.89
C ILE A 273 15.67 -5.32 -11.09
N GLY A 274 15.18 -4.97 -12.27
CA GLY A 274 15.46 -5.70 -13.51
C GLY A 274 16.95 -5.75 -13.86
N LEU A 275 17.64 -4.61 -13.77
CA LEU A 275 19.09 -4.54 -13.99
C LEU A 275 19.89 -5.39 -12.99
N LEU A 276 19.48 -5.42 -11.71
CA LEU A 276 20.11 -6.24 -10.68
C LEU A 276 19.98 -7.74 -11.01
N VAL A 277 18.82 -8.16 -11.49
CA VAL A 277 18.57 -9.55 -11.94
C VAL A 277 19.46 -9.93 -13.12
N ASP A 278 19.58 -9.05 -14.11
CA ASP A 278 20.42 -9.29 -15.28
C ASP A 278 21.91 -9.33 -14.93
N ALA A 279 22.32 -8.55 -13.92
CA ALA A 279 23.67 -8.56 -13.35
C ALA A 279 23.95 -9.75 -12.40
N GLN A 280 23.01 -10.67 -12.21
CA GLN A 280 23.10 -11.82 -11.29
C GLN A 280 23.21 -11.43 -9.81
N GLN A 281 22.71 -10.24 -9.45
CA GLN A 281 22.60 -9.74 -8.08
C GLN A 281 21.18 -9.99 -7.55
N ASP A 282 20.81 -11.27 -7.52
CA ASP A 282 19.44 -11.73 -7.24
C ASP A 282 18.97 -11.40 -5.81
N ALA A 283 19.89 -11.47 -4.83
CA ALA A 283 19.59 -11.16 -3.43
C ALA A 283 19.29 -9.67 -3.21
N GLU A 284 20.07 -8.79 -3.83
CA GLU A 284 19.87 -7.34 -3.79
C GLU A 284 18.57 -6.94 -4.51
N ALA A 285 18.27 -7.59 -5.65
CA ALA A 285 17.02 -7.38 -6.38
C ALA A 285 15.78 -7.70 -5.51
N VAL A 286 15.78 -8.84 -4.82
CA VAL A 286 14.68 -9.24 -3.93
C VAL A 286 14.59 -8.32 -2.70
N ALA A 287 15.73 -7.90 -2.14
CA ALA A 287 15.74 -6.95 -1.03
C ALA A 287 15.09 -5.61 -1.42
N LEU A 288 15.41 -5.09 -2.61
CA LEU A 288 14.81 -3.87 -3.14
C LEU A 288 13.31 -4.05 -3.48
N ALA A 289 12.93 -5.20 -4.05
CA ALA A 289 11.53 -5.53 -4.33
C ALA A 289 10.68 -5.59 -3.05
N ARG A 290 11.18 -6.22 -1.98
CA ARG A 290 10.51 -6.25 -0.65
C ARG A 290 10.40 -4.87 -0.03
N LYS A 291 11.44 -4.04 -0.16
CA LYS A 291 11.42 -2.65 0.30
C LYS A 291 10.33 -1.84 -0.43
N LEU A 292 10.19 -2.04 -1.74
CA LEU A 292 9.14 -1.43 -2.57
C LEU A 292 7.74 -1.94 -2.18
N GLU A 293 7.59 -3.25 -1.94
CA GLU A 293 6.34 -3.84 -1.47
C GLU A 293 5.85 -3.20 -0.16
N GLN A 294 6.73 -3.10 0.85
CA GLN A 294 6.40 -2.49 2.15
C GLN A 294 5.93 -1.04 2.00
N PHE A 295 6.57 -0.28 1.10
CA PHE A 295 6.17 1.09 0.82
C PHE A 295 4.78 1.19 0.15
N GLN A 296 4.50 0.32 -0.81
CA GLN A 296 3.22 0.29 -1.54
C GLN A 296 2.08 -0.26 -0.67
N HIS A 297 2.37 -1.20 0.24
CA HIS A 297 1.41 -1.72 1.20
C HIS A 297 0.80 -0.61 2.06
N ASN A 298 1.63 0.31 2.55
CA ASN A 298 1.19 1.46 3.34
C ASN A 298 0.26 2.42 2.56
N LYS A 299 0.32 2.41 1.22
CA LYS A 299 -0.55 3.23 0.35
C LYS A 299 -1.82 2.50 -0.10
N GLY A 300 -1.93 1.19 0.14
CA GLY A 300 -3.06 0.37 -0.30
C GLY A 300 -3.05 -0.01 -1.78
N ASP A 301 -1.96 0.26 -2.51
CA ASP A 301 -1.91 0.13 -3.98
C ASP A 301 -1.31 -1.21 -4.45
N ARG A 302 -1.76 -2.30 -3.84
CA ARG A 302 -1.16 -3.65 -3.99
C ARG A 302 -1.28 -4.19 -5.42
N ARG A 303 -2.37 -3.89 -6.12
CA ARG A 303 -2.62 -4.38 -7.49
C ARG A 303 -1.63 -3.78 -8.49
N ALA A 304 -1.33 -2.49 -8.36
CA ALA A 304 -0.36 -1.81 -9.21
C ALA A 304 1.05 -2.37 -9.02
N PHE A 305 1.44 -2.66 -7.77
CA PHE A 305 2.72 -3.30 -7.46
C PHE A 305 2.86 -4.69 -8.08
N VAL A 306 1.82 -5.54 -7.98
CA VAL A 306 1.85 -6.87 -8.60
C VAL A 306 2.02 -6.78 -10.12
N ALA A 307 1.32 -5.86 -10.78
CA ALA A 307 1.46 -5.66 -12.23
C ALA A 307 2.87 -5.17 -12.61
N LEU A 308 3.45 -4.26 -11.82
CA LEU A 308 4.82 -3.77 -12.02
C LEU A 308 5.85 -4.90 -11.91
N MET A 309 5.75 -5.74 -10.87
CA MET A 309 6.67 -6.86 -10.69
C MET A 309 6.49 -7.96 -11.74
N GLN A 310 5.25 -8.17 -12.23
CA GLN A 310 4.99 -9.07 -13.37
C GLN A 310 5.71 -8.59 -14.64
N ASP A 311 5.72 -7.28 -14.91
CA ASP A 311 6.43 -6.69 -16.05
C ASP A 311 7.95 -6.87 -15.94
N VAL A 312 8.52 -6.70 -14.74
CA VAL A 312 9.96 -6.95 -14.48
C VAL A 312 10.31 -8.41 -14.79
N VAL A 313 9.56 -9.36 -14.24
CA VAL A 313 9.82 -10.80 -14.45
C VAL A 313 9.64 -11.22 -15.91
N ALA A 314 8.78 -10.53 -16.67
CA ALA A 314 8.58 -10.81 -18.09
C ALA A 314 9.71 -10.28 -19.00
N LYS A 315 10.34 -9.17 -18.63
CA LYS A 315 11.38 -8.49 -19.43
C LYS A 315 12.80 -9.00 -19.16
N HIS A 316 13.05 -9.49 -17.95
CA HIS A 316 14.38 -9.83 -17.47
C HIS A 316 14.59 -11.34 -17.34
N ARG A 317 15.83 -11.75 -17.05
CA ARG A 317 16.19 -13.15 -16.81
C ARG A 317 15.30 -13.79 -15.73
N GLY A 318 14.91 -15.06 -15.94
CA GLY A 318 14.19 -15.86 -14.94
C GLY A 318 15.08 -16.17 -13.72
N SER A 319 14.95 -15.36 -12.67
CA SER A 319 15.66 -15.54 -11.40
C SER A 319 14.84 -16.40 -10.43
N PRO A 320 15.40 -17.49 -9.86
CA PRO A 320 14.70 -18.31 -8.87
C PRO A 320 14.29 -17.51 -7.63
N ASP A 321 15.16 -16.64 -7.12
CA ASP A 321 14.89 -15.88 -5.90
C ASP A 321 13.77 -14.85 -6.13
N LEU A 322 13.76 -14.20 -7.29
CA LEU A 322 12.68 -13.28 -7.65
C LEU A 322 11.35 -14.00 -7.91
N LEU A 323 11.38 -15.16 -8.55
CA LEU A 323 10.17 -15.96 -8.77
C LEU A 323 9.62 -16.53 -7.45
N GLU A 324 10.48 -16.88 -6.49
CA GLU A 324 10.04 -17.28 -5.15
C GLU A 324 9.32 -16.11 -4.45
N PHE A 325 9.90 -14.90 -4.51
CA PHE A 325 9.24 -13.68 -4.05
C PHE A 325 7.90 -13.43 -4.75
N MET A 326 7.82 -13.63 -6.07
CA MET A 326 6.55 -13.53 -6.80
C MET A 326 5.54 -14.57 -6.34
N SER A 327 5.99 -15.79 -6.01
CA SER A 327 5.11 -16.84 -5.49
C SER A 327 4.50 -16.44 -4.13
N GLU A 328 5.31 -15.88 -3.23
CA GLU A 328 4.87 -15.32 -1.95
C GLU A 328 3.85 -14.18 -2.17
N LEU A 329 4.14 -13.29 -3.12
CA LEU A 329 3.30 -12.16 -3.48
C LEU A 329 1.94 -12.59 -4.08
N PHE A 330 1.92 -13.58 -4.97
CA PHE A 330 0.68 -14.09 -5.56
C PHE A 330 -0.16 -14.88 -4.55
N ASN A 331 0.48 -15.70 -3.72
CA ASN A 331 -0.21 -16.44 -2.67
C ASN A 331 -0.88 -15.47 -1.69
N SER A 332 -0.14 -14.50 -1.19
CA SER A 332 -0.67 -13.49 -0.26
C SER A 332 -1.65 -12.49 -0.91
N SER A 333 -1.74 -12.47 -2.25
CA SER A 333 -2.73 -11.70 -3.02
C SER A 333 -3.89 -12.56 -3.53
N ASN A 334 -3.98 -13.83 -3.12
CA ASN A 334 -5.00 -14.81 -3.54
C ASN A 334 -5.14 -14.92 -5.08
N ARG A 335 -4.02 -14.88 -5.82
CA ARG A 335 -3.95 -15.13 -7.28
C ARG A 335 -3.47 -16.56 -7.54
N GLU A 336 -4.30 -17.54 -7.21
CA GLU A 336 -3.97 -18.98 -7.26
C GLU A 336 -3.46 -19.46 -8.63
N GLY A 337 -4.06 -18.99 -9.72
CA GLY A 337 -3.60 -19.33 -11.07
C GLY A 337 -2.19 -18.82 -11.39
N ASP A 338 -1.90 -17.55 -11.10
CA ASP A 338 -0.57 -16.97 -11.29
C ASP A 338 0.47 -17.58 -10.33
N TYR A 339 0.05 -17.89 -9.11
CA TYR A 339 0.86 -18.60 -8.12
C TYR A 339 1.28 -19.98 -8.62
N CYS A 340 0.32 -20.81 -9.08
CA CYS A 340 0.59 -22.13 -9.64
C CYS A 340 1.51 -22.05 -10.87
N GLN A 341 1.24 -21.15 -11.82
CA GLN A 341 2.10 -20.95 -12.99
C GLN A 341 3.53 -20.52 -12.61
N THR A 342 3.68 -19.70 -11.56
CA THR A 342 4.99 -19.26 -11.07
C THR A 342 5.76 -20.41 -10.42
N LEU A 343 5.09 -21.24 -9.63
CA LEU A 343 5.68 -22.47 -9.05
C LEU A 343 6.12 -23.46 -10.13
N LEU A 344 5.35 -23.59 -11.21
CA LEU A 344 5.74 -24.43 -12.35
C LEU A 344 6.96 -23.90 -13.10
N LYS A 345 7.09 -22.58 -13.26
CA LYS A 345 8.30 -21.95 -13.81
C LYS A 345 9.51 -22.17 -12.90
N LEU A 346 9.32 -22.05 -11.58
CA LEU A 346 10.35 -22.37 -10.58
C LEU A 346 10.78 -23.84 -10.64
N PHE A 347 9.82 -24.75 -10.79
CA PHE A 347 10.09 -26.17 -10.98
C PHE A 347 11.02 -26.42 -12.17
N ASP A 348 10.67 -25.84 -13.34
CA ASP A 348 11.43 -26.02 -14.58
C ASP A 348 12.87 -25.45 -14.43
N LEU A 349 13.02 -24.29 -13.78
CA LEU A 349 14.32 -23.68 -13.47
C LEU A 349 15.15 -24.50 -12.49
N HIS A 350 14.56 -24.99 -11.40
CA HIS A 350 15.25 -25.83 -10.42
C HIS A 350 15.69 -27.16 -11.00
N CYS A 351 14.90 -27.76 -11.90
CA CYS A 351 15.31 -28.94 -12.65
C CYS A 351 16.52 -28.65 -13.57
N GLY A 352 16.53 -27.50 -14.26
CA GLY A 352 17.66 -27.07 -15.09
C GLY A 352 18.96 -26.87 -14.29
N MET A 353 18.86 -26.40 -13.05
CA MET A 353 20.00 -26.23 -12.14
C MET A 353 20.43 -27.52 -11.42
N GLY A 354 19.69 -28.62 -11.57
CA GLY A 354 19.95 -29.88 -10.86
C GLY A 354 19.47 -29.93 -9.41
N ASN A 355 18.71 -28.93 -8.95
CA ASN A 355 18.19 -28.84 -7.58
C ASN A 355 16.82 -29.54 -7.46
N TYR A 356 16.82 -30.87 -7.61
CA TYR A 356 15.59 -31.67 -7.66
C TYR A 356 14.77 -31.67 -6.36
N ALA A 357 15.39 -31.41 -5.20
CA ALA A 357 14.68 -31.28 -3.92
C ALA A 357 13.74 -30.06 -3.89
N LYS A 358 14.23 -28.89 -4.30
CA LYS A 358 13.42 -27.66 -4.41
C LYS A 358 12.40 -27.77 -5.53
N ALA A 359 12.75 -28.39 -6.65
CA ALA A 359 11.79 -28.68 -7.72
C ALA A 359 10.61 -29.52 -7.18
N ALA A 360 10.88 -30.59 -6.43
CA ALA A 360 9.83 -31.41 -5.82
C ALA A 360 8.91 -30.61 -4.90
N GLU A 361 9.45 -29.70 -4.09
CA GLU A 361 8.68 -28.80 -3.23
C GLU A 361 7.78 -27.85 -4.05
N CYS A 362 8.29 -27.26 -5.13
CA CYS A 362 7.48 -26.43 -6.03
C CYS A 362 6.33 -27.23 -6.67
N LEU A 363 6.58 -28.49 -7.06
CA LEU A 363 5.55 -29.35 -7.66
C LEU A 363 4.49 -29.78 -6.63
N ASP A 364 4.90 -30.08 -5.40
CA ASP A 364 3.98 -30.43 -4.30
C ASP A 364 3.07 -29.24 -3.97
N ARG A 365 3.66 -28.05 -3.80
CA ARG A 365 2.92 -26.79 -3.58
C ARG A 365 1.99 -26.44 -4.75
N ALA A 366 2.38 -26.74 -5.98
CA ALA A 366 1.51 -26.53 -7.15
C ALA A 366 0.35 -27.53 -7.18
N ALA A 367 0.62 -28.80 -6.85
CA ALA A 367 -0.40 -29.86 -6.79
C ALA A 367 -1.42 -29.64 -5.66
N ASP A 368 -1.03 -28.97 -4.57
CA ASP A 368 -1.94 -28.51 -3.51
C ASP A 368 -2.97 -27.48 -4.01
N VAL A 369 -2.58 -26.65 -4.98
CA VAL A 369 -3.43 -25.58 -5.52
C VAL A 369 -4.30 -26.11 -6.66
N ASP A 370 -3.69 -26.82 -7.61
CA ASP A 370 -4.39 -27.41 -8.75
C ASP A 370 -3.85 -28.80 -9.05
N ALA A 371 -4.51 -29.83 -8.52
CA ALA A 371 -4.11 -31.22 -8.75
C ALA A 371 -4.32 -31.68 -10.21
N TYR A 372 -5.07 -30.93 -11.03
CA TYR A 372 -5.50 -31.35 -12.37
C TYR A 372 -4.78 -30.60 -13.51
N GLU A 373 -3.83 -29.70 -13.21
CA GLU A 373 -3.11 -28.95 -14.23
C GLU A 373 -2.35 -29.90 -15.19
N PRO A 374 -2.51 -29.71 -16.51
CA PRO A 374 -1.92 -30.60 -17.50
C PRO A 374 -0.39 -30.60 -17.42
N GLY A 375 0.19 -31.79 -17.31
CA GLY A 375 1.63 -31.99 -17.32
C GLY A 375 2.27 -32.19 -15.95
N HIS A 376 1.51 -32.12 -14.84
CA HIS A 376 2.01 -32.54 -13.53
C HIS A 376 2.54 -33.97 -13.51
N GLN A 377 1.89 -34.90 -14.22
CA GLN A 377 2.33 -36.28 -14.33
C GLN A 377 3.69 -36.42 -15.05
N LYS A 378 3.91 -35.64 -16.12
CA LYS A 378 5.22 -35.58 -16.81
C LYS A 378 6.30 -34.97 -15.91
N ARG A 379 5.96 -33.95 -15.12
CA ARG A 379 6.88 -33.31 -14.16
C ARG A 379 7.22 -34.22 -12.99
N LEU A 380 6.27 -35.02 -12.51
CA LEU A 380 6.51 -36.06 -11.52
C LEU A 380 7.47 -37.12 -12.07
N GLU A 381 7.30 -37.56 -13.32
CA GLU A 381 8.23 -38.50 -13.96
C GLU A 381 9.67 -37.95 -14.04
N LEU A 382 9.85 -36.64 -14.27
CA LEU A 382 11.17 -36.00 -14.27
C LEU A 382 11.89 -36.06 -12.91
N LEU A 383 11.14 -36.18 -11.81
CA LEU A 383 11.68 -36.34 -10.45
C LEU A 383 11.97 -37.80 -10.09
N ARG A 384 11.50 -38.77 -10.89
CA ARG A 384 11.63 -40.21 -10.58
C ARG A 384 13.09 -40.63 -10.51
N GLY A 385 13.50 -41.19 -9.36
CA GLY A 385 14.87 -41.61 -9.11
C GLY A 385 15.86 -40.48 -8.82
N LYS A 386 15.41 -39.23 -8.77
CA LYS A 386 16.24 -38.05 -8.45
C LYS A 386 15.95 -37.42 -7.08
N ILE A 387 14.85 -37.82 -6.46
CA ILE A 387 14.44 -37.42 -5.11
C ILE A 387 14.19 -38.67 -4.26
N ASP A 388 14.12 -38.48 -2.94
CA ASP A 388 13.81 -39.54 -2.00
C ASP A 388 12.49 -40.26 -2.35
N GLU A 389 12.50 -41.59 -2.26
CA GLU A 389 11.38 -42.42 -2.68
C GLU A 389 10.12 -42.19 -1.83
N SER A 390 10.27 -41.79 -0.56
CA SER A 390 9.14 -41.43 0.30
C SER A 390 8.46 -40.14 -0.17
N ARG A 391 9.25 -39.10 -0.47
CA ARG A 391 8.72 -37.82 -1.00
C ARG A 391 8.08 -38.00 -2.37
N TYR A 392 8.70 -38.80 -3.24
CA TYR A 392 8.12 -39.12 -4.53
C TYR A 392 6.73 -39.77 -4.38
N LYS A 393 6.57 -40.71 -3.45
CA LYS A 393 5.28 -41.38 -3.18
C LYS A 393 4.23 -40.43 -2.61
N VAL A 394 4.62 -39.50 -1.74
CA VAL A 394 3.71 -38.48 -1.19
C VAL A 394 3.18 -37.56 -2.30
N ILE A 395 4.07 -37.06 -3.16
CA ILE A 395 3.66 -36.19 -4.26
C ILE A 395 2.82 -36.99 -5.28
N ALA A 396 3.18 -38.24 -5.55
CA ALA A 396 2.44 -39.13 -6.44
C ALA A 396 1.03 -39.49 -5.93
N SER A 397 0.84 -39.61 -4.60
CA SER A 397 -0.45 -39.96 -4.02
C SER A 397 -1.51 -38.87 -4.26
N ARG A 398 -1.07 -37.60 -4.29
CA ARG A 398 -1.93 -36.44 -4.62
C ARG A 398 -2.50 -36.48 -6.04
N PHE A 399 -1.82 -37.15 -6.96
CA PHE A 399 -2.28 -37.30 -8.36
C PHE A 399 -3.05 -38.61 -8.63
N THR A 400 -3.13 -39.54 -7.67
CA THR A 400 -3.67 -40.91 -7.90
C THR A 400 -5.00 -41.20 -7.22
N SER A 401 -5.66 -40.22 -6.59
CA SER A 401 -6.88 -40.43 -5.79
C SER A 401 -8.12 -40.92 -6.55
N MET A 402 -8.06 -41.20 -7.86
CA MET A 402 -9.19 -41.76 -8.63
C MET A 402 -8.86 -42.90 -9.61
N ALA A 403 -7.74 -43.62 -9.47
CA ALA A 403 -7.42 -44.75 -10.36
C ALA A 403 -7.70 -46.16 -9.78
N LYS A 404 -8.22 -46.29 -8.54
CA LYS A 404 -8.50 -47.61 -7.93
C LYS A 404 -9.97 -47.80 -7.56
N THR A 405 -10.78 -48.02 -8.58
CA THR A 405 -12.06 -48.75 -8.49
C THR A 405 -12.19 -49.73 -9.66
N ALA A 406 -11.29 -50.71 -9.72
CA ALA A 406 -11.54 -51.95 -10.47
C ALA A 406 -10.59 -53.07 -10.01
N SER A 407 -11.21 -54.18 -9.57
CA SER A 407 -10.71 -55.55 -9.40
C SER A 407 -9.45 -55.82 -8.54
N GLU A 408 -9.64 -56.40 -7.35
CA GLU A 408 -9.28 -57.81 -7.08
C GLU A 408 -9.87 -58.30 -5.74
N PRO A 409 -10.08 -59.62 -5.55
CA PRO A 409 -11.00 -60.17 -4.56
C PRO A 409 -10.37 -60.35 -3.17
N ALA A 410 -11.27 -60.48 -2.20
CA ALA A 410 -11.03 -60.66 -0.79
C ALA A 410 -9.96 -61.72 -0.43
N LYS A 411 -9.00 -61.31 0.39
CA LYS A 411 -8.43 -62.15 1.44
C LYS A 411 -8.65 -61.46 2.78
N THR A 412 -9.45 -62.12 3.60
CA THR A 412 -9.66 -61.87 5.02
C THR A 412 -8.37 -62.09 5.81
N GLU A 413 -7.92 -61.09 6.56
CA GLU A 413 -7.17 -61.23 7.82
C GLU A 413 -7.46 -59.99 8.68
N GLY A 414 -7.58 -60.18 10.00
CA GLY A 414 -8.26 -59.29 10.96
C GLY A 414 -7.62 -57.91 11.21
N PRO A 415 -8.33 -56.99 11.89
CA PRO A 415 -7.91 -55.60 12.02
C PRO A 415 -6.83 -55.47 13.09
N THR A 416 -5.57 -55.35 12.69
CA THR A 416 -4.56 -54.65 13.48
C THR A 416 -4.67 -53.15 13.17
N LEU A 417 -5.39 -52.40 14.01
CA LEU A 417 -5.38 -50.93 13.97
C LEU A 417 -3.94 -50.45 14.22
N GLY A 418 -3.29 -49.93 13.18
CA GLY A 418 -1.88 -49.57 13.19
C GLY A 418 -1.58 -48.16 13.71
N ALA A 419 -0.30 -47.91 14.01
CA ALA A 419 0.25 -46.64 14.49
C ALA A 419 -0.13 -45.41 13.65
N ALA A 420 -0.40 -45.58 12.36
CA ALA A 420 -0.86 -44.51 11.47
C ALA A 420 -2.23 -43.93 11.88
N ALA A 421 -3.14 -44.76 12.40
CA ALA A 421 -4.45 -44.31 12.86
C ALA A 421 -4.37 -43.53 14.18
N LEU A 422 -3.44 -43.92 15.07
CA LEU A 422 -3.15 -43.15 16.28
C LEU A 422 -2.56 -41.77 15.92
N GLN A 423 -1.62 -41.74 14.98
CA GLN A 423 -0.95 -40.51 14.58
C GLN A 423 -1.89 -39.51 13.89
N ASP A 424 -2.83 -40.00 13.07
CA ASP A 424 -3.89 -39.19 12.45
C ASP A 424 -4.87 -38.62 13.50
N LEU A 425 -5.31 -39.45 14.45
CA LEU A 425 -6.18 -39.00 15.54
C LEU A 425 -5.47 -37.98 16.45
N MET A 426 -4.18 -38.16 16.71
CA MET A 426 -3.36 -37.21 17.45
C MET A 426 -3.21 -35.89 16.73
N LEU A 427 -2.94 -35.90 15.42
CA LEU A 427 -2.85 -34.70 14.60
C LEU A 427 -4.19 -33.94 14.57
N GLN A 428 -5.30 -34.66 14.45
CA GLN A 428 -6.64 -34.07 14.53
C GLN A 428 -6.89 -33.43 15.90
N ALA A 429 -6.49 -34.09 17.00
CA ALA A 429 -6.58 -33.51 18.34
C ALA A 429 -5.67 -32.28 18.51
N GLU A 430 -4.45 -32.30 17.96
CA GLU A 430 -3.50 -31.19 17.98
C GLU A 430 -4.01 -29.96 17.24
N ILE A 431 -4.53 -30.17 16.01
CA ILE A 431 -5.19 -29.12 15.24
C ILE A 431 -6.34 -28.52 16.06
N LEU A 432 -7.21 -29.35 16.64
CA LEU A 432 -8.34 -28.87 17.45
C LEU A 432 -7.90 -28.07 18.68
N VAL A 433 -6.78 -28.44 19.32
CA VAL A 433 -6.17 -27.70 20.44
C VAL A 433 -5.58 -26.36 19.96
N GLN A 434 -4.86 -26.35 18.84
CA GLN A 434 -4.26 -25.13 18.27
C GLN A 434 -5.31 -24.10 17.85
N TYR A 435 -6.48 -24.55 17.38
CA TYR A 435 -7.61 -23.69 17.02
C TYR A 435 -8.60 -23.42 18.19
N GLY A 436 -8.22 -23.74 19.43
CA GLY A 436 -9.01 -23.40 20.63
C GLY A 436 -10.30 -24.22 20.84
N MET A 437 -10.53 -25.25 20.04
CA MET A 437 -11.74 -26.10 20.09
C MET A 437 -11.63 -27.23 21.12
N ARG A 438 -11.45 -26.86 22.40
CA ARG A 438 -11.14 -27.80 23.50
C ARG A 438 -12.15 -28.94 23.67
N THR A 439 -13.45 -28.69 23.59
CA THR A 439 -14.48 -29.73 23.79
C THR A 439 -14.37 -30.85 22.76
N LYS A 440 -14.10 -30.50 21.50
CA LYS A 440 -13.89 -31.47 20.41
C LYS A 440 -12.55 -32.16 20.49
N ALA A 441 -11.50 -31.44 20.92
CA ALA A 441 -10.21 -32.05 21.21
C ALA A 441 -10.32 -33.12 22.30
N ILE A 442 -11.09 -32.86 23.36
CA ILE A 442 -11.37 -33.81 24.44
C ILE A 442 -12.12 -35.05 23.91
N GLU A 443 -13.13 -34.89 23.05
CA GLU A 443 -13.83 -36.03 22.42
C GLU A 443 -12.88 -36.90 21.58
N ARG A 444 -11.95 -36.28 20.84
CA ARG A 444 -10.95 -37.02 20.05
C ARG A 444 -9.92 -37.71 20.93
N LEU A 445 -9.47 -37.06 22.00
CA LEU A 445 -8.55 -37.64 22.98
C LEU A 445 -9.21 -38.79 23.78
N GLN A 446 -10.49 -38.68 24.14
CA GLN A 446 -11.27 -39.78 24.72
C GLN A 446 -11.37 -40.95 23.75
N ARG A 447 -11.59 -40.67 22.45
CA ARG A 447 -11.63 -41.71 21.43
C ARG A 447 -10.27 -42.39 21.23
N ILE A 448 -9.16 -41.65 21.35
CA ILE A 448 -7.81 -42.22 21.37
C ILE A 448 -7.65 -43.13 22.59
N GLN A 449 -8.11 -42.72 23.77
CA GLN A 449 -8.06 -43.54 24.99
C GLN A 449 -8.87 -44.84 24.88
N GLU A 450 -10.01 -44.82 24.19
CA GLU A 450 -10.84 -46.00 23.91
C GLU A 450 -10.19 -46.95 22.90
N LEU A 451 -9.57 -46.41 21.85
CA LEU A 451 -9.01 -47.19 20.75
C LEU A 451 -7.58 -47.68 21.03
N PHE A 452 -6.82 -46.95 21.86
CA PHE A 452 -5.41 -47.18 22.17
C PHE A 452 -5.15 -47.04 23.68
N PRO A 453 -5.62 -48.00 24.49
CA PRO A 453 -5.49 -47.92 25.94
C PRO A 453 -4.02 -47.98 26.37
N ARG A 454 -3.60 -47.03 27.23
CA ARG A 454 -2.24 -46.90 27.80
C ARG A 454 -1.14 -46.45 26.84
N GLU A 455 -1.46 -46.00 25.62
CA GLU A 455 -0.45 -45.42 24.72
C GLU A 455 0.08 -44.06 25.22
N GLU A 456 -0.64 -43.41 26.14
CA GLU A 456 -0.19 -42.19 26.84
C GLU A 456 1.04 -42.40 27.73
N GLU A 457 1.41 -43.64 28.06
CA GLU A 457 2.64 -43.96 28.80
C GLU A 457 3.87 -44.04 27.88
N ARG A 458 3.64 -44.25 26.58
CA ARG A 458 4.70 -44.45 25.57
C ARG A 458 4.88 -43.25 24.64
N ASN A 459 3.88 -42.38 24.52
CA ASN A 459 3.89 -41.25 23.60
C ASN A 459 3.84 -39.90 24.34
N GLN A 460 4.97 -39.18 24.35
CA GLN A 460 5.11 -37.88 25.03
C GLN A 460 4.23 -36.78 24.41
N ASP A 461 4.03 -36.81 23.09
CA ASP A 461 3.22 -35.81 22.39
C ASP A 461 1.74 -35.96 22.75
N LEU A 462 1.28 -37.21 22.91
CA LEU A 462 -0.08 -37.49 23.37
C LEU A 462 -0.30 -36.99 24.81
N GLN A 463 0.70 -37.11 25.69
CA GLN A 463 0.67 -36.53 27.03
C GLN A 463 0.57 -35.00 27.02
N GLN A 464 1.34 -34.34 26.16
CA GLN A 464 1.27 -32.89 26.00
C GLN A 464 -0.10 -32.46 25.46
N LEU A 465 -0.71 -33.23 24.56
CA LEU A 465 -2.05 -32.97 24.05
C LEU A 465 -3.14 -33.12 25.13
N TYR A 466 -3.06 -34.14 25.99
CA TYR A 466 -3.95 -34.26 27.15
C TYR A 466 -3.84 -33.06 28.09
N LEU A 467 -2.61 -32.60 28.38
CA LEU A 467 -2.37 -31.42 29.21
C LEU A 467 -2.87 -30.13 28.56
N ALA A 468 -2.63 -29.94 27.26
CA ALA A 468 -3.06 -28.77 26.51
C ALA A 468 -4.59 -28.70 26.34
N ALA A 469 -5.26 -29.85 26.25
CA ALA A 469 -6.71 -29.96 26.23
C ALA A 469 -7.35 -29.86 27.62
N GLY A 470 -6.57 -29.94 28.71
CA GLY A 470 -7.06 -29.89 30.09
C GLY A 470 -7.74 -31.17 30.57
N MET A 471 -7.42 -32.31 29.95
CA MET A 471 -7.98 -33.63 30.29
C MET A 471 -6.97 -34.45 31.09
N THR A 472 -7.38 -35.01 32.22
CA THR A 472 -6.57 -35.99 32.98
C THR A 472 -6.97 -37.42 32.60
N PRO A 473 -6.04 -38.27 32.14
CA PRO A 473 -6.37 -39.64 31.76
C PRO A 473 -6.82 -40.45 32.98
N HIS A 474 -8.00 -41.07 32.90
CA HIS A 474 -8.50 -41.95 33.95
C HIS A 474 -7.67 -43.25 34.04
N ARG A 475 -7.06 -43.48 35.21
CA ARG A 475 -6.32 -44.71 35.55
C ARG A 475 -7.32 -45.77 36.02
N GLY A 476 -7.63 -46.75 35.19
CA GLY A 476 -8.49 -47.87 35.57
C GLY A 476 -7.74 -48.90 36.41
N ASP A 477 -8.05 -48.98 37.70
CA ASP A 477 -7.72 -50.12 38.58
C ASP A 477 -8.57 -51.36 38.26
N SER A 478 -7.96 -52.53 38.44
CA SER A 478 -8.52 -53.85 38.12
C SER A 478 -9.38 -54.45 39.24
N GLY A 479 -10.69 -54.62 38.98
CA GLY A 479 -11.61 -55.70 39.44
C GLY A 479 -12.13 -55.70 40.90
N PRO A 480 -13.10 -56.57 41.28
CA PRO A 480 -14.04 -57.40 40.50
C PRO A 480 -15.54 -57.11 40.80
N LEU A 481 -16.44 -57.69 39.98
CA LEU A 481 -17.92 -57.63 40.11
C LEU A 481 -18.46 -58.01 41.51
N PRO A 482 -19.60 -57.42 41.93
CA PRO A 482 -20.70 -58.28 42.39
C PRO A 482 -22.12 -57.83 41.99
N ALA A 483 -22.89 -58.85 41.55
CA ALA A 483 -24.24 -59.29 41.94
C ALA A 483 -25.45 -58.36 42.20
N ALA A 484 -26.61 -58.94 41.86
CA ALA A 484 -27.98 -58.43 41.93
C ALA A 484 -28.60 -58.24 43.34
N GLY A 485 -29.69 -57.46 43.40
CA GLY A 485 -30.66 -57.37 44.53
C GLY A 485 -30.86 -55.93 45.02
N ALA A 486 -31.98 -55.25 44.74
CA ALA A 486 -33.30 -55.31 45.40
C ALA A 486 -33.47 -54.37 46.64
N ALA A 487 -34.54 -53.57 46.57
CA ALA A 487 -35.44 -53.08 47.63
C ALA A 487 -35.00 -52.02 48.69
N SER A 488 -35.67 -50.87 48.56
CA SER A 488 -36.24 -49.86 49.50
C SER A 488 -36.01 -49.83 51.03
N SER A 489 -36.19 -48.59 51.53
CA SER A 489 -36.78 -48.15 52.83
C SER A 489 -35.84 -48.08 54.04
N ALA A 490 -35.95 -47.20 55.04
CA ALA A 490 -36.89 -46.11 55.38
C ALA A 490 -36.40 -45.33 56.64
N THR A 491 -36.67 -44.01 56.67
CA THR A 491 -37.08 -43.11 57.78
C THR A 491 -36.54 -43.19 59.23
N LYS A 492 -36.33 -42.00 59.85
CA LYS A 492 -37.09 -41.38 61.01
C LYS A 492 -36.29 -40.15 61.56
N ALA A 493 -36.81 -39.04 62.12
CA ALA A 493 -38.14 -38.49 62.49
C ALA A 493 -37.96 -36.98 62.94
N PRO A 494 -38.86 -36.31 63.72
CA PRO A 494 -39.92 -35.32 63.35
C PRO A 494 -39.82 -33.95 64.13
N PRO A 495 -40.87 -33.10 64.35
CA PRO A 495 -42.11 -32.75 63.63
C PRO A 495 -42.26 -31.22 63.29
N ALA A 496 -43.33 -30.86 62.57
CA ALA A 496 -43.74 -29.50 62.18
C ALA A 496 -44.33 -28.64 63.34
N PRO A 497 -44.53 -27.31 63.13
CA PRO A 497 -45.87 -26.90 62.70
C PRO A 497 -45.96 -25.73 61.68
N ALA A 498 -47.16 -25.67 61.08
CA ALA A 498 -47.84 -24.55 60.43
C ALA A 498 -47.49 -24.16 58.98
N ARG A 499 -48.55 -24.17 58.16
CA ARG A 499 -48.62 -23.91 56.72
C ARG A 499 -48.56 -22.40 56.42
N THR A 500 -47.94 -22.03 55.30
CA THR A 500 -48.49 -21.05 54.34
C THR A 500 -47.87 -21.21 52.94
N SER A 501 -48.72 -21.63 51.99
CA SER A 501 -48.74 -21.41 50.53
C SER A 501 -47.43 -21.29 49.70
N ALA A 502 -47.26 -22.20 48.74
CA ALA A 502 -46.47 -22.03 47.52
C ALA A 502 -47.04 -20.91 46.63
N PRO A 503 -46.26 -20.33 45.68
CA PRO A 503 -45.95 -21.03 44.42
C PRO A 503 -44.49 -20.83 43.91
N ALA A 504 -43.83 -21.92 43.46
CA ALA A 504 -42.50 -21.84 42.83
C ALA A 504 -42.36 -22.55 41.46
N GLU A 505 -43.38 -23.26 40.97
CA GLU A 505 -43.26 -24.02 39.70
C GLU A 505 -43.53 -23.21 38.41
N SER A 506 -43.96 -21.95 38.49
CA SER A 506 -44.34 -21.15 37.31
C SER A 506 -43.24 -20.22 36.77
N ALA A 507 -42.12 -20.05 37.49
CA ALA A 507 -41.06 -19.11 37.13
C ALA A 507 -40.07 -19.68 36.08
N ASP A 508 -39.81 -20.98 36.12
CA ASP A 508 -38.81 -21.63 35.26
C ASP A 508 -39.27 -21.71 33.79
N VAL A 509 -40.54 -22.07 33.54
CA VAL A 509 -41.09 -22.21 32.17
C VAL A 509 -41.09 -20.86 31.43
N ASN A 510 -41.39 -19.76 32.12
CA ASN A 510 -41.39 -18.41 31.54
C ASN A 510 -39.98 -17.88 31.26
N SER A 511 -38.94 -18.46 31.88
CA SER A 511 -37.56 -18.05 31.68
C SER A 511 -36.97 -18.69 30.42
N PHE A 512 -37.27 -19.97 30.16
CA PHE A 512 -36.85 -20.66 28.93
C PHE A 512 -37.49 -20.09 27.66
N THR A 513 -38.76 -19.69 27.70
CA THR A 513 -39.45 -19.09 26.55
C THR A 513 -38.83 -17.74 26.16
N LYS A 514 -38.48 -16.91 27.15
CA LYS A 514 -37.77 -15.64 26.92
C LYS A 514 -36.40 -15.83 26.26
N VAL A 515 -35.61 -16.79 26.74
CA VAL A 515 -34.29 -17.09 26.15
C VAL A 515 -34.44 -17.52 24.70
N ALA A 516 -35.37 -18.43 24.40
CA ALA A 516 -35.59 -18.93 23.04
C ALA A 516 -36.03 -17.82 22.07
N ASP A 517 -36.94 -16.94 22.51
CA ASP A 517 -37.44 -15.83 21.68
C ASP A 517 -36.36 -14.77 21.41
N ILE A 518 -35.58 -14.40 22.43
CA ILE A 518 -34.45 -13.46 22.26
C ILE A 518 -33.39 -14.08 21.35
N THR A 519 -33.00 -15.34 21.59
CA THR A 519 -32.01 -16.04 20.77
C THR A 519 -32.42 -16.09 19.29
N ARG A 520 -33.70 -16.38 19.02
CA ARG A 520 -34.25 -16.36 17.65
C ARG A 520 -34.16 -14.98 17.02
N LYS A 521 -34.45 -13.91 17.75
CA LYS A 521 -34.36 -12.52 17.25
C LYS A 521 -32.91 -12.09 17.02
N LEU A 522 -31.98 -12.52 17.88
CA LEU A 522 -30.54 -12.24 17.75
C LEU A 522 -29.94 -12.92 16.52
N TYR A 523 -30.25 -14.19 16.28
CA TYR A 523 -29.69 -14.94 15.14
C TYR A 523 -30.28 -14.59 13.78
N ARG A 524 -31.39 -13.83 13.74
CA ARG A 524 -31.90 -13.21 12.51
C ARG A 524 -31.13 -11.97 12.10
N GLN A 525 -30.34 -11.38 12.99
CA GLN A 525 -29.59 -10.16 12.69
C GLN A 525 -28.32 -10.50 11.90
N THR A 526 -27.99 -9.67 10.91
CA THR A 526 -26.90 -9.91 9.96
C THR A 526 -25.64 -9.10 10.26
N ASN A 527 -25.74 -8.04 11.07
CA ASN A 527 -24.63 -7.17 11.46
C ASN A 527 -24.49 -7.11 12.99
N ALA A 528 -23.26 -6.98 13.48
CA ALA A 528 -22.95 -6.83 14.89
C ALA A 528 -23.71 -5.66 15.52
N GLU A 529 -23.86 -4.55 14.79
CA GLU A 529 -24.61 -3.38 15.28
C GLU A 529 -26.09 -3.70 15.55
N THR A 530 -26.75 -4.41 14.63
CA THR A 530 -28.16 -4.81 14.75
C THR A 530 -28.37 -5.91 15.80
N VAL A 531 -27.37 -6.79 15.99
CA VAL A 531 -27.35 -7.77 17.09
C VAL A 531 -27.35 -7.02 18.42
N MET A 532 -26.44 -6.06 18.60
CA MET A 532 -26.35 -5.29 19.85
C MET A 532 -27.62 -4.47 20.12
N SER A 533 -28.19 -3.80 19.12
CA SER A 533 -29.43 -3.02 19.30
C SER A 533 -30.63 -3.90 19.65
N THR A 534 -30.75 -5.06 19.02
CA THR A 534 -31.82 -6.02 19.31
C THR A 534 -31.66 -6.62 20.70
N ALA A 535 -30.42 -6.93 21.12
CA ALA A 535 -30.12 -7.44 22.45
C ALA A 535 -30.57 -6.46 23.54
N VAL A 536 -30.14 -5.19 23.46
CA VAL A 536 -30.48 -4.20 24.50
C VAL A 536 -31.97 -3.88 24.53
N ALA A 537 -32.65 -3.85 23.38
CA ALA A 537 -34.08 -3.56 23.30
C ALA A 537 -34.93 -4.69 23.91
N GLU A 538 -34.63 -5.94 23.56
CA GLU A 538 -35.40 -7.09 24.05
C GLU A 538 -35.14 -7.37 25.53
N ILE A 539 -33.87 -7.29 25.97
CA ILE A 539 -33.51 -7.47 27.39
C ILE A 539 -34.08 -6.31 28.22
N GLY A 540 -33.95 -5.08 27.73
CA GLY A 540 -34.50 -3.89 28.36
C GLY A 540 -36.00 -3.97 28.59
N ALA A 541 -36.76 -4.33 27.55
CA ALA A 541 -38.21 -4.45 27.62
C ALA A 541 -38.68 -5.61 28.50
N GLN A 542 -38.08 -6.81 28.36
CA GLN A 542 -38.55 -8.01 29.06
C GLN A 542 -38.20 -8.03 30.56
N TRP A 543 -37.13 -7.35 30.96
CA TRP A 543 -36.73 -7.20 32.38
C TRP A 543 -37.10 -5.85 33.00
N LYS A 544 -37.79 -4.97 32.25
CA LYS A 544 -38.24 -3.63 32.67
C LYS A 544 -37.08 -2.83 33.29
N LEU A 545 -36.00 -2.70 32.53
CA LEU A 545 -34.78 -2.04 32.98
C LEU A 545 -34.89 -0.53 32.77
N SER A 546 -34.27 0.25 33.67
CA SER A 546 -34.11 1.68 33.46
C SER A 546 -33.11 1.94 32.33
N ARG A 547 -32.05 1.13 32.28
CA ARG A 547 -31.01 1.19 31.24
C ARG A 547 -30.42 -0.19 30.96
N CYS A 548 -30.19 -0.53 29.71
CA CYS A 548 -29.43 -1.72 29.29
C CYS A 548 -28.39 -1.32 28.26
N ILE A 549 -27.14 -1.73 28.47
CA ILE A 549 -26.01 -1.35 27.60
C ILE A 549 -25.30 -2.62 27.15
N VAL A 550 -25.06 -2.73 25.85
CA VAL A 550 -24.12 -3.71 25.30
C VAL A 550 -22.97 -2.93 24.69
N ALA A 551 -21.75 -3.28 25.07
CA ALA A 551 -20.55 -2.66 24.52
C ALA A 551 -19.55 -3.71 24.06
N THR A 552 -18.88 -3.43 22.95
CA THR A 552 -17.73 -4.19 22.47
C THR A 552 -16.45 -3.44 22.80
N ARG A 553 -15.50 -4.14 23.42
CA ARG A 553 -14.23 -3.57 23.87
C ARG A 553 -13.23 -4.69 24.12
N LYS A 554 -12.09 -4.60 23.46
CA LYS A 554 -10.92 -5.43 23.79
C LYS A 554 -10.27 -4.94 25.08
N PRO A 555 -9.72 -5.82 25.93
CA PRO A 555 -9.04 -5.43 27.16
C PRO A 555 -7.96 -4.37 26.89
N GLY A 556 -7.95 -3.29 27.68
CA GLY A 556 -6.98 -2.19 27.55
C GLY A 556 -7.23 -1.17 26.43
N MET A 557 -8.27 -1.34 25.59
CA MET A 557 -8.66 -0.37 24.56
C MET A 557 -9.90 0.43 24.98
N VAL A 558 -10.24 1.52 24.28
CA VAL A 558 -11.54 2.19 24.45
C VAL A 558 -12.67 1.36 23.80
N PRO A 559 -13.93 1.49 24.24
CA PRO A 559 -15.05 0.79 23.62
C PRO A 559 -15.19 1.10 22.13
N SER A 560 -15.24 0.06 21.30
CA SER A 560 -15.37 0.19 19.84
C SER A 560 -16.80 0.48 19.39
N ALA A 561 -17.78 -0.03 20.13
CA ALA A 561 -19.20 0.29 19.92
C ALA A 561 -19.97 0.13 21.23
N ILE A 562 -20.93 1.02 21.45
CA ILE A 562 -21.84 1.01 22.60
C ILE A 562 -23.26 1.16 22.06
N LYS A 563 -24.17 0.29 22.48
CA LYS A 563 -25.60 0.41 22.24
C LYS A 563 -26.34 0.46 23.57
N GLU A 564 -27.31 1.33 23.65
CA GLU A 564 -28.10 1.58 24.84
C GLU A 564 -29.59 1.40 24.55
N TYR A 565 -30.30 0.80 25.51
CA TYR A 565 -31.74 0.93 25.69
C TYR A 565 -32.02 1.74 26.96
N HIS A 566 -32.94 2.69 26.88
CA HIS A 566 -33.44 3.47 28.00
C HIS A 566 -34.95 3.24 28.19
N GLY A 567 -35.42 3.21 29.43
CA GLY A 567 -36.85 3.16 29.75
C GLY A 567 -37.56 4.51 29.51
N GLU A 568 -38.89 4.52 29.52
CA GLU A 568 -39.75 5.69 29.19
C GLU A 568 -39.50 6.96 30.03
N ASN A 569 -38.74 6.88 31.14
CA ASN A 569 -38.47 7.99 32.08
C ASN A 569 -36.97 8.29 32.31
N VAL A 570 -36.07 7.83 31.42
CA VAL A 570 -34.60 7.99 31.58
C VAL A 570 -34.03 8.76 30.39
N LYS A 571 -33.18 9.76 30.66
CA LYS A 571 -32.48 10.53 29.61
C LYS A 571 -31.30 9.74 29.03
N ASP A 572 -31.03 9.92 27.73
CA ASP A 572 -29.84 9.39 27.06
C ASP A 572 -28.57 9.79 27.81
N GLY A 573 -27.64 8.84 27.95
CA GLY A 573 -26.36 9.10 28.60
C GLY A 573 -25.40 9.82 27.64
N GLU A 574 -24.59 10.75 28.15
CA GLU A 574 -23.49 11.29 27.35
C GLU A 574 -22.51 10.17 26.96
N VAL A 575 -22.05 10.18 25.70
CA VAL A 575 -21.13 9.17 25.14
C VAL A 575 -19.86 9.01 25.99
N LYS A 576 -19.36 10.10 26.58
CA LYS A 576 -18.19 10.09 27.48
C LYS A 576 -18.47 9.39 28.81
N ALA A 577 -19.63 9.64 29.39
CA ALA A 577 -20.07 9.00 30.64
C ALA A 577 -20.25 7.48 30.43
N LEU A 578 -20.92 7.07 29.35
CA LEU A 578 -21.12 5.67 29.00
C LEU A 578 -19.80 4.94 28.73
N SER A 579 -18.87 5.57 28.02
CA SER A 579 -17.55 4.99 27.74
C SER A 579 -16.74 4.75 29.03
N LYS A 580 -16.76 5.71 29.97
CA LYS A 580 -16.09 5.58 31.26
C LYS A 580 -16.72 4.49 32.14
N LEU A 581 -18.06 4.41 32.17
CA LEU A 581 -18.79 3.35 32.87
C LEU A 581 -18.43 1.96 32.33
N VAL A 582 -18.50 1.77 31.01
CA VAL A 582 -18.20 0.48 30.35
C VAL A 582 -16.77 0.03 30.64
N THR A 583 -15.80 0.94 30.56
CA THR A 583 -14.38 0.63 30.75
C THR A 583 -14.12 0.03 32.14
N VAL A 584 -14.53 0.75 33.19
CA VAL A 584 -14.27 0.34 34.58
C VAL A 584 -15.05 -0.92 34.94
N VAL A 585 -16.33 -0.99 34.57
CA VAL A 585 -17.18 -2.14 34.91
C VAL A 585 -16.74 -3.41 34.19
N GLN A 586 -16.30 -3.30 32.92
CA GLN A 586 -15.77 -4.46 32.21
C GLN A 586 -14.47 -4.96 32.82
N ASP A 587 -13.55 -4.09 33.23
CA ASP A 587 -12.26 -4.51 33.82
C ASP A 587 -12.48 -5.27 35.15
N ILE A 588 -13.47 -4.85 35.93
CA ILE A 588 -13.91 -5.57 37.14
C ILE A 588 -14.57 -6.90 36.76
N ALA A 589 -15.45 -6.92 35.75
CA ALA A 589 -16.14 -8.13 35.32
C ALA A 589 -15.21 -9.18 34.70
N ILE A 590 -14.11 -8.76 34.07
CA ILE A 590 -13.06 -9.67 33.58
C ILE A 590 -12.32 -10.31 34.77
N SER A 591 -12.03 -9.52 35.81
CA SER A 591 -11.24 -9.97 36.96
C SER A 591 -12.06 -10.88 37.90
N ASN A 592 -13.33 -10.54 38.14
CA ASN A 592 -14.16 -11.15 39.18
C ASN A 592 -15.35 -11.96 38.62
N GLY A 593 -15.55 -12.00 37.29
CA GLY A 593 -16.71 -12.62 36.66
C GLY A 593 -17.96 -11.73 36.71
N THR A 594 -19.14 -12.34 36.82
CA THR A 594 -20.41 -11.60 36.86
C THR A 594 -20.48 -10.67 38.09
N LEU A 595 -20.63 -9.37 37.86
CA LEU A 595 -20.71 -8.36 38.91
C LEU A 595 -22.17 -8.01 39.21
N THR A 596 -22.61 -8.21 40.44
CA THR A 596 -23.96 -7.83 40.92
C THR A 596 -23.85 -6.80 42.04
N VAL A 597 -24.40 -5.60 41.82
CA VAL A 597 -24.38 -4.52 42.80
C VAL A 597 -25.79 -3.99 43.05
N THR A 598 -26.23 -4.05 44.30
CA THR A 598 -27.57 -3.61 44.73
C THR A 598 -27.63 -2.12 45.07
N ASP A 599 -26.50 -1.54 45.49
CA ASP A 599 -26.29 -0.11 45.74
C ASP A 599 -24.95 0.34 45.13
N ALA A 600 -25.01 0.83 43.89
CA ALA A 600 -23.84 1.17 43.08
C ALA A 600 -23.07 2.41 43.61
N PRO A 601 -23.73 3.49 44.08
CA PRO A 601 -23.03 4.61 44.72
C PRO A 601 -22.26 4.23 46.00
N ALA A 602 -22.75 3.26 46.78
CA ALA A 602 -22.11 2.82 48.02
C ALA A 602 -21.05 1.72 47.83
N ALA A 603 -20.94 1.13 46.63
CA ALA A 603 -20.02 0.04 46.37
C ALA A 603 -18.55 0.51 46.29
N PRO A 604 -17.62 -0.11 47.04
CA PRO A 604 -16.20 0.29 47.04
C PRO A 604 -15.52 0.03 45.70
N GLU A 605 -15.96 -1.00 44.96
CA GLU A 605 -15.40 -1.37 43.65
C GLU A 605 -15.72 -0.35 42.55
N LEU A 606 -16.70 0.55 42.76
CA LEU A 606 -17.16 1.53 41.78
C LEU A 606 -16.85 2.99 42.20
N GLU A 607 -15.96 3.18 43.17
CA GLU A 607 -15.63 4.51 43.71
C GLU A 607 -15.13 5.48 42.62
N GLU A 608 -14.32 5.00 41.68
CA GLU A 608 -13.76 5.80 40.57
C GLU A 608 -14.83 6.38 39.63
N ILE A 609 -15.98 5.71 39.51
CA ILE A 609 -17.06 6.07 38.60
C ILE A 609 -18.33 6.55 39.31
N ARG A 610 -18.28 6.76 40.63
CA ARG A 610 -19.39 7.32 41.42
C ARG A 610 -20.04 8.58 40.81
N PRO A 611 -19.30 9.60 40.31
CA PRO A 611 -19.93 10.76 39.69
C PRO A 611 -20.72 10.40 38.42
N VAL A 612 -20.23 9.43 37.63
CA VAL A 612 -20.88 8.94 36.42
C VAL A 612 -22.14 8.13 36.75
N LEU A 613 -22.11 7.33 37.82
CA LEU A 613 -23.28 6.58 38.29
C LEU A 613 -24.41 7.51 38.73
N VAL A 614 -24.09 8.60 39.43
CA VAL A 614 -25.07 9.61 39.86
C VAL A 614 -25.63 10.37 38.65
N GLU A 615 -24.78 10.77 37.71
CA GLU A 615 -25.19 11.44 36.47
C GLU A 615 -26.15 10.59 35.63
N LEU A 616 -25.86 9.29 35.48
CA LEU A 616 -26.68 8.34 34.72
C LEU A 616 -27.89 7.80 35.50
N GLY A 617 -28.03 8.17 36.78
CA GLY A 617 -29.11 7.71 37.66
C GLY A 617 -29.09 6.21 37.90
N ILE A 618 -27.91 5.61 38.10
CA ILE A 618 -27.71 4.18 38.32
C ILE A 618 -27.56 3.90 39.82
N THR A 619 -28.52 3.16 40.37
CA THR A 619 -28.55 2.73 41.79
C THR A 619 -28.25 1.25 41.94
N SER A 620 -28.63 0.41 40.98
CA SER A 620 -28.22 -1.01 40.95
C SER A 620 -27.75 -1.40 39.55
N LEU A 621 -26.83 -2.36 39.50
CA LEU A 621 -26.09 -2.77 38.30
C LEU A 621 -25.88 -4.29 38.30
N LEU A 622 -26.06 -4.92 37.15
CA LEU A 622 -25.57 -6.26 36.84
C LEU A 622 -24.70 -6.18 35.59
N ALA A 623 -23.47 -6.69 35.67
CA ALA A 623 -22.54 -6.75 34.55
C ALA A 623 -22.17 -8.20 34.21
N LEU A 624 -22.31 -8.56 32.95
CA LEU A 624 -22.01 -9.87 32.39
C LEU A 624 -20.90 -9.72 31.33
N PRO A 625 -19.72 -10.33 31.50
CA PRO A 625 -18.68 -10.29 30.49
C PRO A 625 -19.12 -11.06 29.24
N LEU A 626 -18.94 -10.46 28.07
CA LEU A 626 -19.15 -11.11 26.77
C LEU A 626 -17.80 -11.67 26.33
N SER A 627 -17.61 -12.97 26.51
CA SER A 627 -16.34 -13.65 26.21
C SER A 627 -16.56 -15.01 25.55
N ASP A 628 -15.63 -15.40 24.68
CA ASP A 628 -15.53 -16.73 24.09
C ASP A 628 -14.18 -17.34 24.49
N GLY A 629 -14.19 -18.21 25.50
CA GLY A 629 -12.97 -18.77 26.07
C GLY A 629 -12.04 -17.71 26.67
N GLN A 630 -10.89 -17.47 26.05
CA GLN A 630 -9.90 -16.46 26.47
C GLN A 630 -10.10 -15.10 25.79
N ASP A 631 -10.94 -15.02 24.74
CA ASP A 631 -11.14 -13.79 23.99
C ASP A 631 -12.29 -12.96 24.61
N GLN A 632 -11.97 -11.73 25.02
CA GLN A 632 -12.90 -10.81 25.68
C GLN A 632 -13.48 -9.86 24.64
N MET A 633 -14.74 -10.08 24.29
CA MET A 633 -15.44 -9.33 23.24
C MET A 633 -16.08 -8.05 23.77
N GLY A 634 -16.51 -8.03 25.02
CA GLY A 634 -17.22 -6.88 25.58
C GLY A 634 -17.91 -7.12 26.91
N VAL A 635 -18.96 -6.34 27.19
CA VAL A 635 -19.77 -6.44 28.40
C VAL A 635 -21.25 -6.13 28.11
N LEU A 636 -22.14 -6.86 28.77
CA LEU A 636 -23.57 -6.58 28.87
C LEU A 636 -23.87 -6.02 30.27
N LEU A 637 -24.39 -4.80 30.33
CA LEU A 637 -24.72 -4.07 31.54
C LEU A 637 -26.23 -3.88 31.65
N LEU A 638 -26.78 -4.17 32.81
CA LEU A 638 -28.16 -3.91 33.16
C LEU A 638 -28.18 -2.98 34.37
N ALA A 639 -28.87 -1.86 34.27
CA ALA A 639 -28.90 -0.84 35.30
C ALA A 639 -30.34 -0.40 35.64
N GLN A 640 -30.53 -0.05 36.92
CA GLN A 640 -31.77 0.52 37.42
C GLN A 640 -31.54 1.75 38.30
N SER A 641 -32.49 2.68 38.26
CA SER A 641 -32.53 3.89 39.11
C SER A 641 -33.12 3.66 40.50
N THR A 642 -33.38 2.40 40.84
CA THR A 642 -33.85 1.93 42.14
C THR A 642 -32.99 0.78 42.61
N ALA A 643 -32.86 0.59 43.92
CA ALA A 643 -32.20 -0.59 44.47
C ALA A 643 -32.96 -1.85 44.04
N ARG A 644 -32.29 -2.74 43.30
CA ARG A 644 -32.84 -4.03 42.86
C ARG A 644 -31.86 -5.14 43.21
N GLY A 645 -32.36 -6.14 43.92
CA GLY A 645 -31.68 -7.42 44.09
C GLY A 645 -31.79 -8.24 42.81
N TRP A 646 -30.66 -8.67 42.27
CA TRP A 646 -30.61 -9.61 41.15
C TRP A 646 -30.76 -11.03 41.70
N HIS A 647 -31.89 -11.68 41.41
CA HIS A 647 -32.12 -13.06 41.83
C HIS A 647 -31.21 -14.01 41.04
N SER A 648 -30.75 -15.09 41.69
CA SER A 648 -29.87 -16.08 41.06
C SER A 648 -30.45 -16.68 39.77
N ALA A 649 -31.76 -16.91 39.72
CA ALA A 649 -32.46 -17.39 38.53
C ALA A 649 -32.38 -16.40 37.36
N ASP A 650 -32.59 -15.09 37.61
CA ASP A 650 -32.47 -14.05 36.58
C ASP A 650 -31.03 -13.95 36.05
N VAL A 651 -30.04 -14.07 36.94
CA VAL A 651 -28.62 -14.01 36.56
C VAL A 651 -28.23 -15.17 35.65
N VAL A 652 -28.70 -16.40 35.93
CA VAL A 652 -28.44 -17.58 35.08
C VAL A 652 -29.06 -17.41 33.69
N VAL A 653 -30.29 -16.91 33.63
CA VAL A 653 -31.00 -16.67 32.37
C VAL A 653 -30.31 -15.60 31.53
N LEU A 654 -29.95 -14.47 32.16
CA LEU A 654 -29.26 -13.37 31.49
C LEU A 654 -27.84 -13.76 31.07
N LYS A 655 -27.15 -14.60 31.86
CA LYS A 655 -25.86 -15.18 31.46
C LYS A 655 -26.01 -16.06 30.22
N THR A 656 -27.03 -16.91 30.16
CA THR A 656 -27.32 -17.73 28.97
C THR A 656 -27.56 -16.84 27.74
N ILE A 657 -28.33 -15.76 27.89
CA ILE A 657 -28.56 -14.79 26.80
C ILE A 657 -27.25 -14.08 26.40
N SER A 658 -26.39 -13.74 27.37
CA SER A 658 -25.09 -13.12 27.09
C SER A 658 -24.18 -14.03 26.25
N GLU A 659 -24.19 -15.33 26.50
CA GLU A 659 -23.48 -16.33 25.69
C GLU A 659 -24.07 -16.40 24.26
N GLN A 660 -25.40 -16.35 24.12
CA GLN A 660 -26.03 -16.30 22.79
C GLN A 660 -25.72 -14.99 22.04
N ILE A 661 -25.55 -13.86 22.74
CA ILE A 661 -25.09 -12.60 22.13
C ILE A 661 -23.66 -12.74 21.60
N VAL A 662 -22.76 -13.38 22.34
CA VAL A 662 -21.37 -13.65 21.88
C VAL A 662 -21.38 -14.47 20.59
N ILE A 663 -22.17 -15.54 20.54
CA ILE A 663 -22.30 -16.37 19.34
C ILE A 663 -22.87 -15.56 18.16
N ALA A 664 -23.90 -14.75 18.40
CA ALA A 664 -24.51 -13.91 17.37
C ALA A 664 -23.53 -12.85 16.83
N LEU A 665 -22.75 -12.21 17.71
CA LEU A 665 -21.73 -11.23 17.32
C LEU A 665 -20.59 -11.85 16.53
N THR A 666 -20.12 -13.04 16.93
CA THR A 666 -19.09 -13.79 16.22
C THR A 666 -19.57 -14.20 14.83
N ASN A 667 -20.81 -14.67 14.72
CA ASN A 667 -21.43 -15.01 13.43
C ASN A 667 -21.61 -13.80 12.52
N ALA A 668 -22.03 -12.65 13.05
CA ALA A 668 -22.16 -11.42 12.28
C ALA A 668 -20.79 -10.87 11.86
N GLY A 669 -19.77 -10.99 12.73
CA GLY A 669 -18.38 -10.65 12.45
C GLY A 669 -17.81 -11.50 11.32
N LEU A 670 -17.99 -12.83 11.39
CA LEU A 670 -17.60 -13.77 10.33
C LEU A 670 -18.30 -13.45 9.01
N ARG A 671 -19.60 -13.15 8.99
CA ARG A 671 -20.29 -12.77 7.74
C ARG A 671 -19.75 -11.49 7.13
N ARG A 672 -19.47 -10.46 7.94
CA ARG A 672 -18.86 -9.23 7.46
C ARG A 672 -17.46 -9.48 6.94
N LEU A 673 -16.65 -10.21 7.71
CA LEU A 673 -15.28 -10.56 7.36
C LEU A 673 -15.25 -11.37 6.08
N VAL A 674 -16.09 -12.40 5.97
CA VAL A 674 -16.24 -13.23 4.78
C VAL A 674 -16.78 -12.41 3.61
N LYS A 675 -17.71 -11.47 3.78
CA LYS A 675 -18.15 -10.59 2.68
C LYS A 675 -17.08 -9.56 2.26
N SER A 676 -16.21 -9.16 3.18
CA SER A 676 -15.10 -8.24 2.91
C SER A 676 -13.82 -8.92 2.39
N LEU A 677 -13.62 -10.20 2.73
CA LEU A 677 -12.47 -11.03 2.34
C LEU A 677 -12.80 -11.95 1.15
N SER A 678 -14.06 -12.31 0.95
CA SER A 678 -14.52 -12.99 -0.27
C SER A 678 -14.51 -11.96 -1.36
N VAL A 679 -13.42 -11.96 -2.11
CA VAL A 679 -13.17 -11.07 -3.23
C VAL A 679 -14.35 -11.14 -4.19
N THR A 680 -15.26 -10.18 -4.09
CA THR A 680 -16.31 -9.97 -5.10
C THR A 680 -15.61 -9.57 -6.39
N ASP A 681 -16.00 -10.18 -7.49
CA ASP A 681 -15.62 -9.68 -8.81
C ASP A 681 -16.30 -8.31 -9.00
N GLU A 682 -15.54 -7.22 -8.88
CA GLU A 682 -16.04 -5.83 -8.95
C GLU A 682 -16.84 -5.57 -10.23
N GLN A 683 -16.53 -6.29 -11.30
CA GLN A 683 -17.17 -6.14 -12.58
C GLN A 683 -18.56 -6.79 -12.60
N SER A 684 -18.73 -7.99 -12.01
CA SER A 684 -19.99 -8.74 -12.06
C SER A 684 -20.82 -8.69 -10.77
N GLY A 685 -20.25 -8.27 -9.65
CA GLY A 685 -20.90 -8.30 -8.34
C GLY A 685 -21.04 -9.69 -7.73
N LEU A 686 -20.54 -10.73 -8.39
CA LEU A 686 -20.56 -12.12 -7.93
C LEU A 686 -19.36 -12.43 -7.02
N LEU A 687 -19.53 -13.40 -6.12
CA LEU A 687 -18.45 -13.94 -5.30
C LEU A 687 -17.56 -14.88 -6.14
N LYS A 688 -16.26 -14.97 -5.80
CA LYS A 688 -15.35 -15.91 -6.48
C LYS A 688 -15.64 -17.38 -6.13
N ARG A 689 -15.29 -18.29 -7.06
CA ARG A 689 -15.36 -19.75 -6.86
C ARG A 689 -14.64 -20.22 -5.59
N ALA A 690 -13.47 -19.65 -5.28
CA ALA A 690 -12.68 -20.03 -4.11
C ALA A 690 -13.47 -19.95 -2.79
N SER A 691 -14.40 -18.98 -2.68
CA SER A 691 -15.20 -18.78 -1.47
C SER A 691 -16.48 -19.64 -1.43
N TYR A 692 -16.79 -20.39 -2.49
CA TYR A 692 -18.04 -21.14 -2.63
C TYR A 692 -18.21 -22.20 -1.54
N ILE A 693 -17.19 -23.05 -1.33
CA ILE A 693 -17.26 -24.16 -0.38
C ILE A 693 -17.36 -23.64 1.05
N ASP A 694 -16.49 -22.71 1.44
CA ASP A 694 -16.47 -22.16 2.80
C ASP A 694 -17.79 -21.50 3.17
N LEU A 695 -18.36 -20.73 2.24
CA LEU A 695 -19.65 -20.07 2.45
C LEU A 695 -20.82 -21.05 2.46
N LEU A 696 -20.80 -22.06 1.60
CA LEU A 696 -21.79 -23.14 1.62
C LEU A 696 -21.69 -23.97 2.92
N MET A 697 -20.49 -24.21 3.43
CA MET A 697 -20.27 -24.85 4.73
C MET A 697 -20.81 -24.00 5.88
N ALA A 698 -20.55 -22.69 5.87
CA ALA A 698 -21.08 -21.77 6.88
C ALA A 698 -22.61 -21.71 6.84
N GLU A 699 -23.20 -21.67 5.64
CA GLU A 699 -24.64 -21.70 5.42
C GLU A 699 -25.26 -23.01 5.92
N THR A 700 -24.64 -24.14 5.58
CA THR A 700 -25.11 -25.48 5.99
C THR A 700 -25.03 -25.65 7.51
N ARG A 701 -23.96 -25.18 8.16
CA ARG A 701 -23.88 -25.17 9.63
C ARG A 701 -25.01 -24.38 10.26
N ARG A 702 -25.34 -23.21 9.70
CA ARG A 702 -26.48 -22.42 10.16
C ARG A 702 -27.80 -23.16 9.98
N ALA A 703 -27.98 -23.78 8.82
CA ALA A 703 -29.17 -24.55 8.49
C ALA A 703 -29.39 -25.71 9.46
N VAL A 704 -28.32 -26.43 9.81
CA VAL A 704 -28.35 -27.50 10.83
C VAL A 704 -28.78 -26.96 12.20
N GLN A 705 -28.25 -25.81 12.62
CA GLN A 705 -28.60 -25.18 13.89
C GLN A 705 -30.05 -24.67 13.92
N GLN A 706 -30.52 -24.10 12.82
CA GLN A 706 -31.84 -23.46 12.73
C GLN A 706 -32.94 -24.40 12.23
N SER A 707 -32.59 -25.62 11.82
CA SER A 707 -33.49 -26.56 11.15
C SER A 707 -34.20 -25.95 9.94
N THR A 708 -33.45 -25.20 9.14
CA THR A 708 -33.93 -24.53 7.93
C THR A 708 -33.36 -25.19 6.66
N PRO A 709 -34.07 -25.15 5.52
CA PRO A 709 -33.58 -25.75 4.28
C PRO A 709 -32.51 -24.88 3.61
N VAL A 710 -31.61 -25.51 2.86
CA VAL A 710 -30.62 -24.84 1.99
C VAL A 710 -30.66 -25.50 0.63
N THR A 711 -30.76 -24.71 -0.42
CA THR A 711 -30.75 -25.23 -1.80
C THR A 711 -29.58 -24.66 -2.58
N VAL A 712 -28.86 -25.53 -3.28
CA VAL A 712 -27.79 -25.17 -4.21
C VAL A 712 -28.36 -25.21 -5.63
N THR A 713 -28.05 -24.19 -6.42
CA THR A 713 -28.38 -24.11 -7.84
C THR A 713 -27.12 -23.87 -8.66
N LEU A 714 -26.91 -24.64 -9.72
CA LEU A 714 -25.90 -24.37 -10.74
C LEU A 714 -26.59 -24.01 -12.05
N MET A 715 -26.19 -22.89 -12.65
CA MET A 715 -26.76 -22.38 -13.89
C MET A 715 -25.68 -22.24 -14.95
N GLN A 716 -25.82 -22.97 -16.05
CA GLN A 716 -24.87 -22.96 -17.16
C GLN A 716 -25.46 -22.25 -18.38
N PHE A 717 -24.74 -21.24 -18.87
CA PHE A 717 -25.08 -20.43 -20.02
C PHE A 717 -24.28 -20.90 -21.23
N GLY A 718 -24.91 -21.68 -22.12
CA GLY A 718 -24.24 -22.27 -23.28
C GLY A 718 -23.09 -23.25 -22.97
N LYS A 719 -22.47 -23.83 -24.01
CA LYS A 719 -21.25 -24.67 -23.84
C LYS A 719 -20.00 -23.80 -23.92
N SER A 720 -19.20 -23.77 -22.86
CA SER A 720 -18.01 -22.90 -22.74
C SER A 720 -17.12 -22.86 -24.00
N PRO A 721 -16.72 -23.99 -24.62
CA PRO A 721 -15.82 -23.96 -25.78
C PRO A 721 -16.49 -23.48 -27.07
N ALA A 722 -17.78 -23.75 -27.24
CA ALA A 722 -18.53 -23.38 -28.45
C ALA A 722 -18.82 -21.88 -28.45
N MET A 723 -19.30 -21.34 -27.32
CA MET A 723 -19.57 -19.91 -27.19
C MET A 723 -18.32 -19.04 -27.32
N LEU A 724 -17.19 -19.48 -26.74
CA LEU A 724 -15.93 -18.77 -26.85
C LEU A 724 -15.43 -18.70 -28.31
N LYS A 725 -15.68 -19.75 -29.11
CA LYS A 725 -15.30 -19.81 -30.53
C LYS A 725 -16.21 -18.97 -31.43
N GLU A 726 -17.49 -18.87 -31.09
CA GLU A 726 -18.52 -18.21 -31.90
C GLU A 726 -18.58 -16.69 -31.66
N HIS A 727 -18.52 -16.25 -30.40
CA HIS A 727 -18.70 -14.84 -30.03
C HIS A 727 -17.40 -14.16 -29.54
N GLY A 728 -16.34 -14.94 -29.29
CA GLY A 728 -15.07 -14.44 -28.75
C GLY A 728 -15.10 -14.23 -27.23
N GLU A 729 -13.93 -14.34 -26.60
CA GLU A 729 -13.80 -14.32 -25.13
C GLU A 729 -14.33 -13.05 -24.49
N LYS A 730 -14.05 -11.88 -25.09
CA LYS A 730 -14.49 -10.58 -24.56
C LYS A 730 -16.01 -10.40 -24.55
N ALA A 731 -16.71 -10.91 -25.56
CA ALA A 731 -18.17 -10.78 -25.63
C ALA A 731 -18.86 -11.70 -24.61
N VAL A 732 -18.35 -12.92 -24.43
CA VAL A 732 -18.83 -13.87 -23.42
C VAL A 732 -18.56 -13.33 -22.02
N GLU A 733 -17.40 -12.75 -21.77
CA GLU A 733 -17.06 -12.13 -20.49
C GLU A 733 -18.02 -10.97 -20.15
N ALA A 734 -18.27 -10.06 -21.09
CA ALA A 734 -19.20 -8.95 -20.92
C ALA A 734 -20.65 -9.40 -20.66
N ALA A 735 -21.13 -10.44 -21.36
CA ALA A 735 -22.47 -10.98 -21.12
C ALA A 735 -22.57 -11.64 -19.73
N MET A 736 -21.58 -12.44 -19.34
CA MET A 736 -21.55 -13.05 -18.01
C MET A 736 -21.42 -12.00 -16.89
N GLN A 737 -20.76 -10.87 -17.16
CA GLN A 737 -20.70 -9.74 -16.25
C GLN A 737 -22.09 -9.10 -16.04
N GLN A 738 -22.82 -8.84 -17.12
CA GLN A 738 -24.19 -8.29 -17.06
C GLN A 738 -25.15 -9.24 -16.34
N ILE A 739 -25.05 -10.55 -16.63
CA ILE A 739 -25.83 -11.59 -15.96
C ILE A 739 -25.53 -11.59 -14.45
N GLY A 740 -24.25 -11.50 -14.08
CA GLY A 740 -23.83 -11.43 -12.69
C GLY A 740 -24.42 -10.22 -11.96
N GLN A 741 -24.36 -9.03 -12.56
CA GLN A 741 -24.92 -7.80 -11.98
C GLN A 741 -26.43 -7.92 -11.79
N LEU A 742 -27.13 -8.47 -12.79
CA LEU A 742 -28.56 -8.68 -12.76
C LEU A 742 -28.94 -9.67 -11.64
N PHE A 743 -28.18 -10.76 -11.47
CA PHE A 743 -28.43 -11.73 -10.40
C PHE A 743 -28.13 -11.14 -9.03
N ALA A 744 -26.99 -10.48 -8.84
CA ALA A 744 -26.62 -9.84 -7.59
C ALA A 744 -27.66 -8.79 -7.13
N ALA A 745 -28.29 -8.08 -8.07
CA ALA A 745 -29.33 -7.10 -7.79
C ALA A 745 -30.72 -7.71 -7.47
N ASN A 746 -30.97 -8.97 -7.88
CA ASN A 746 -32.30 -9.59 -7.82
C ASN A 746 -32.43 -10.79 -6.87
N ILE A 747 -31.33 -11.23 -6.26
CA ILE A 747 -31.31 -12.24 -5.18
C ILE A 747 -31.47 -11.57 -3.81
N ARG A 748 -31.87 -12.34 -2.78
CA ARG A 748 -32.03 -11.79 -1.42
C ARG A 748 -30.68 -11.49 -0.80
N GLN A 749 -30.67 -10.61 0.21
CA GLN A 749 -29.44 -10.26 0.94
C GLN A 749 -28.78 -11.45 1.67
N ASN A 750 -29.54 -12.52 1.93
CA ASN A 750 -29.07 -13.77 2.53
C ASN A 750 -28.67 -14.84 1.50
N ASP A 751 -29.01 -14.64 0.23
CA ASP A 751 -28.63 -15.55 -0.85
C ASP A 751 -27.22 -15.19 -1.33
N LEU A 752 -26.48 -16.19 -1.78
CA LEU A 752 -25.11 -16.01 -2.23
C LEU A 752 -24.99 -16.43 -3.68
N ALA A 753 -24.34 -15.61 -4.50
CA ALA A 753 -24.11 -15.88 -5.91
C ALA A 753 -22.63 -15.88 -6.24
N PHE A 754 -22.20 -16.90 -6.97
CA PHE A 754 -20.78 -17.17 -7.23
C PHE A 754 -20.53 -17.34 -8.72
N ARG A 755 -19.41 -16.79 -9.19
CA ARG A 755 -18.83 -17.17 -10.48
C ARG A 755 -18.22 -18.56 -10.32
N TYR A 756 -18.95 -19.60 -10.74
CA TYR A 756 -18.54 -20.98 -10.57
C TYR A 756 -17.54 -21.39 -11.66
N GLU A 757 -17.82 -21.09 -12.93
CA GLU A 757 -16.91 -21.30 -14.07
C GLU A 757 -17.00 -20.14 -15.08
N LYS A 758 -16.29 -20.26 -16.21
CA LYS A 758 -16.34 -19.27 -17.30
C LYS A 758 -17.76 -18.98 -17.78
N THR A 759 -18.67 -19.96 -17.80
CA THR A 759 -20.07 -19.74 -18.22
C THR A 759 -21.10 -20.32 -17.23
N THR A 760 -20.67 -20.57 -15.99
CA THR A 760 -21.50 -21.19 -14.96
C THR A 760 -21.57 -20.29 -13.72
N ILE A 761 -22.77 -20.07 -13.19
CA ILE A 761 -23.02 -19.33 -11.95
C ILE A 761 -23.65 -20.29 -10.93
N ALA A 762 -23.13 -20.28 -9.71
CA ALA A 762 -23.72 -21.01 -8.59
C ALA A 762 -24.51 -20.05 -7.70
N LEU A 763 -25.68 -20.49 -7.23
CA LEU A 763 -26.43 -19.84 -6.16
C LEU A 763 -26.52 -20.77 -4.96
N VAL A 764 -26.32 -20.21 -3.77
CA VAL A 764 -26.63 -20.84 -2.49
C VAL A 764 -27.79 -20.05 -1.89
N LEU A 765 -28.94 -20.71 -1.80
CA LEU A 765 -30.19 -20.13 -1.32
C LEU A 765 -30.44 -20.63 0.10
N GLY A 766 -30.24 -19.73 1.07
CA GLY A 766 -30.48 -20.01 2.48
C GLY A 766 -31.96 -19.95 2.81
N GLU A 767 -32.40 -20.76 3.78
CA GLU A 767 -33.80 -20.84 4.24
C GLU A 767 -34.80 -21.09 3.09
N THR A 768 -34.35 -21.74 2.01
CA THR A 768 -35.13 -21.93 0.79
C THR A 768 -35.16 -23.42 0.42
N GLY A 769 -36.35 -24.00 0.40
CA GLY A 769 -36.57 -25.39 -0.03
C GLY A 769 -36.63 -25.54 -1.55
N GLU A 770 -36.63 -26.78 -2.03
CA GLU A 770 -36.53 -27.11 -3.47
C GLU A 770 -37.55 -26.36 -4.34
N LYS A 771 -38.84 -26.35 -3.93
CA LYS A 771 -39.92 -25.71 -4.71
C LYS A 771 -39.74 -24.19 -4.84
N GLU A 772 -39.32 -23.54 -3.76
CA GLU A 772 -39.10 -22.09 -3.74
C GLU A 772 -37.84 -21.70 -4.53
N ALA A 773 -36.81 -22.55 -4.48
CA ALA A 773 -35.61 -22.38 -5.28
C ALA A 773 -35.91 -22.47 -6.78
N VAL A 774 -36.73 -23.43 -7.22
CA VAL A 774 -37.18 -23.51 -8.61
C VAL A 774 -37.90 -22.22 -9.03
N MET A 775 -38.80 -21.69 -8.19
CA MET A 775 -39.49 -20.43 -8.47
C MET A 775 -38.51 -19.24 -8.57
N ALA A 776 -37.48 -19.21 -7.72
CA ALA A 776 -36.44 -18.17 -7.77
C ALA A 776 -35.65 -18.23 -9.08
N VAL A 777 -35.26 -19.42 -9.53
CA VAL A 777 -34.55 -19.61 -10.80
C VAL A 777 -35.44 -19.27 -11.99
N GLU A 778 -36.73 -19.61 -11.95
CA GLU A 778 -37.69 -19.19 -12.99
C GLU A 778 -37.89 -17.67 -13.04
N LYS A 779 -37.86 -16.98 -11.90
CA LYS A 779 -37.89 -15.52 -11.84
C LYS A 779 -36.63 -14.94 -12.48
N LEU A 780 -35.45 -15.44 -12.12
CA LEU A 780 -34.18 -15.02 -12.72
C LEU A 780 -34.16 -15.26 -14.24
N ARG A 781 -34.76 -16.36 -14.72
CA ARG A 781 -34.94 -16.60 -16.15
C ARG A 781 -35.75 -15.54 -16.86
N LYS A 782 -36.86 -15.09 -16.28
CA LYS A 782 -37.69 -14.04 -16.90
C LYS A 782 -36.93 -12.73 -17.04
N LEU A 783 -36.12 -12.39 -16.03
CA LEU A 783 -35.29 -11.18 -16.02
C LEU A 783 -34.13 -11.26 -17.05
N LEU A 784 -33.60 -12.45 -17.29
CA LEU A 784 -32.57 -12.66 -18.32
C LEU A 784 -33.03 -12.38 -19.75
N GLY A 785 -34.35 -12.33 -20.01
CA GLY A 785 -34.88 -11.93 -21.31
C GLY A 785 -34.48 -10.52 -21.75
N GLU A 786 -33.97 -9.69 -20.84
CA GLU A 786 -33.48 -8.34 -21.10
C GLU A 786 -31.99 -8.29 -21.51
N VAL A 787 -31.23 -9.36 -21.25
CA VAL A 787 -29.79 -9.43 -21.55
C VAL A 787 -29.58 -10.14 -22.88
N LYS A 788 -29.05 -9.42 -23.88
CA LYS A 788 -28.79 -9.94 -25.22
C LYS A 788 -27.31 -10.16 -25.45
N LEU A 789 -26.95 -11.33 -25.97
CA LEU A 789 -25.63 -11.60 -26.53
C LEU A 789 -25.77 -11.56 -28.06
N SER A 790 -25.19 -10.56 -28.72
CA SER A 790 -25.26 -10.40 -30.20
C SER A 790 -26.69 -10.45 -30.75
N ASP A 791 -27.63 -9.75 -30.11
CA ASP A 791 -29.07 -9.70 -30.42
C ASP A 791 -29.89 -10.99 -30.16
N GLU A 792 -29.27 -12.06 -29.66
CA GLU A 792 -29.95 -13.30 -29.23
C GLU A 792 -30.10 -13.39 -27.70
N ILE A 793 -31.20 -14.00 -27.24
CA ILE A 793 -31.43 -14.29 -25.82
C ILE A 793 -30.59 -15.51 -25.47
N LEU A 794 -29.79 -15.42 -24.40
CA LEU A 794 -28.91 -16.51 -23.98
C LEU A 794 -29.70 -17.55 -23.14
N PRO A 795 -30.00 -18.76 -23.66
CA PRO A 795 -30.65 -19.78 -22.85
C PRO A 795 -29.67 -20.34 -21.81
N PHE A 796 -30.19 -20.68 -20.63
CA PHE A 796 -29.42 -21.39 -19.61
C PHE A 796 -30.12 -22.66 -19.16
N SER A 797 -29.32 -23.68 -18.84
CA SER A 797 -29.79 -24.87 -18.14
C SER A 797 -29.41 -24.77 -16.66
N ALA A 798 -30.26 -25.27 -15.78
CA ALA A 798 -30.04 -25.20 -14.34
C ALA A 798 -30.26 -26.54 -13.64
N GLY A 799 -29.34 -26.89 -12.73
CA GLY A 799 -29.44 -28.03 -11.82
C GLY A 799 -29.65 -27.54 -10.39
N LEU A 800 -30.62 -28.11 -9.68
CA LEU A 800 -30.92 -27.77 -8.29
C LEU A 800 -30.87 -29.00 -7.38
N ALA A 801 -30.37 -28.81 -6.16
CA ALA A 801 -30.40 -29.81 -5.11
C ALA A 801 -30.61 -29.17 -3.74
N GLU A 802 -31.61 -29.64 -2.99
CA GLU A 802 -31.82 -29.29 -1.58
C GLU A 802 -30.88 -30.13 -0.69
N ALA A 803 -30.18 -29.49 0.23
CA ALA A 803 -29.30 -30.14 1.19
C ALA A 803 -30.11 -30.98 2.20
N VAL A 804 -29.64 -32.19 2.50
CA VAL A 804 -30.27 -33.04 3.52
C VAL A 804 -29.81 -32.60 4.90
N VAL A 805 -30.42 -31.53 5.41
CA VAL A 805 -30.07 -30.94 6.70
C VAL A 805 -30.64 -31.80 7.84
N ARG A 806 -29.79 -32.59 8.51
CA ARG A 806 -30.14 -33.35 9.72
C ARG A 806 -29.09 -33.13 10.80
N GLN A 807 -29.52 -32.97 12.06
CA GLN A 807 -28.61 -32.73 13.21
C GLN A 807 -27.58 -33.85 13.44
N GLN A 808 -27.85 -35.06 12.95
CA GLN A 808 -26.99 -36.23 13.07
C GLN A 808 -25.93 -36.38 11.97
N PHE A 809 -25.98 -35.54 10.92
CA PHE A 809 -25.02 -35.59 9.82
C PHE A 809 -23.96 -34.50 9.96
N ASP A 810 -22.72 -34.84 9.60
CA ASP A 810 -21.64 -33.85 9.57
C ASP A 810 -21.93 -32.81 8.46
N PRO A 811 -21.81 -31.50 8.73
CA PRO A 811 -21.92 -30.47 7.71
C PRO A 811 -21.06 -30.71 6.46
N VAL A 812 -19.87 -31.33 6.59
CA VAL A 812 -19.00 -31.66 5.45
C VAL A 812 -19.66 -32.68 4.52
N ASP A 813 -20.30 -33.70 5.07
CA ASP A 813 -20.99 -34.73 4.31
C ASP A 813 -22.22 -34.17 3.59
N ILE A 814 -22.98 -33.31 4.29
CA ILE A 814 -24.16 -32.62 3.72
C ILE A 814 -23.73 -31.75 2.52
N VAL A 815 -22.65 -30.99 2.65
CA VAL A 815 -22.13 -30.12 1.59
C VAL A 815 -21.62 -30.93 0.40
N THR A 816 -20.86 -32.00 0.66
CA THR A 816 -20.33 -32.86 -0.40
C THR A 816 -21.44 -33.52 -1.20
N GLU A 817 -22.47 -34.01 -0.52
CA GLU A 817 -23.60 -34.68 -1.14
C GLU A 817 -24.49 -33.71 -1.95
N VAL A 818 -24.78 -32.50 -1.44
CA VAL A 818 -25.60 -31.53 -2.17
C VAL A 818 -24.89 -30.98 -3.41
N ILE A 819 -23.57 -30.78 -3.38
CA ILE A 819 -22.78 -30.34 -4.55
C ILE A 819 -22.85 -31.41 -5.65
N ASN A 820 -22.49 -32.65 -5.32
CA ASN A 820 -22.50 -33.76 -6.28
C ASN A 820 -23.89 -33.96 -6.93
N ARG A 821 -24.96 -33.73 -6.16
CA ARG A 821 -26.32 -33.83 -6.66
C ARG A 821 -26.72 -32.64 -7.53
N ALA A 822 -26.30 -31.43 -7.19
CA ALA A 822 -26.53 -30.25 -8.02
C ALA A 822 -25.81 -30.36 -9.37
N ASP A 823 -24.57 -30.87 -9.38
CA ASP A 823 -23.81 -31.15 -10.61
C ASP A 823 -24.53 -32.19 -11.48
N LYS A 824 -24.94 -33.32 -10.89
CA LYS A 824 -25.70 -34.35 -11.61
C LYS A 824 -27.04 -33.82 -12.16
N ALA A 825 -27.69 -32.93 -11.43
CA ALA A 825 -28.92 -32.28 -11.88
C ALA A 825 -28.64 -31.38 -13.09
N LEU A 826 -27.53 -30.63 -13.08
CA LEU A 826 -27.11 -29.79 -14.20
C LEU A 826 -26.75 -30.63 -15.42
N GLU A 827 -25.98 -31.70 -15.27
CA GLU A 827 -25.65 -32.64 -16.35
C GLU A 827 -26.92 -33.19 -17.00
N THR A 828 -27.90 -33.57 -16.19
CA THR A 828 -29.20 -34.06 -16.66
C THR A 828 -29.97 -32.97 -17.41
N ALA A 829 -29.97 -31.74 -16.90
CA ALA A 829 -30.60 -30.60 -17.56
C ALA A 829 -29.96 -30.29 -18.92
N VAL A 830 -28.64 -30.38 -19.02
CA VAL A 830 -27.91 -30.17 -20.28
C VAL A 830 -28.16 -31.31 -21.27
N ALA A 831 -28.26 -32.56 -20.80
CA ALA A 831 -28.56 -33.72 -21.63
C ALA A 831 -29.99 -33.71 -22.20
N GLN A 832 -30.95 -33.13 -21.47
CA GLN A 832 -32.36 -32.97 -21.92
C GLN A 832 -32.57 -31.81 -22.91
N GLY A 833 -31.51 -31.05 -23.23
CA GLY A 833 -31.53 -29.90 -24.13
C GLY A 833 -31.36 -28.56 -23.40
N MET A 834 -30.88 -27.54 -24.12
CA MET A 834 -30.66 -26.20 -23.55
C MET A 834 -31.97 -25.58 -23.04
N GLY A 835 -31.91 -24.86 -21.91
CA GLY A 835 -33.06 -24.15 -21.35
C GLY A 835 -33.85 -24.90 -20.27
N ARG A 836 -33.42 -26.12 -19.89
CA ARG A 836 -34.13 -26.96 -18.91
C ARG A 836 -33.69 -26.67 -17.47
N ILE A 837 -34.63 -26.77 -16.53
CA ILE A 837 -34.35 -26.84 -15.09
C ILE A 837 -34.62 -28.27 -14.64
N VAL A 838 -33.67 -28.86 -13.93
CA VAL A 838 -33.84 -30.16 -13.30
C VAL A 838 -33.52 -30.02 -11.82
N SER A 839 -34.39 -30.55 -10.97
CA SER A 839 -34.12 -30.74 -9.56
C SER A 839 -33.98 -32.23 -9.26
N LEU A 840 -33.02 -32.59 -8.41
CA LEU A 840 -32.83 -33.97 -7.96
C LEU A 840 -33.17 -34.10 -6.48
N ALA A 841 -34.16 -34.94 -6.20
CA ALA A 841 -34.53 -35.32 -4.85
C ALA A 841 -33.38 -36.09 -4.17
N PRO A 842 -33.20 -35.95 -2.84
CA PRO A 842 -32.15 -36.64 -2.11
C PRO A 842 -32.32 -38.16 -2.16
N SER A 843 -31.22 -38.88 -2.41
CA SER A 843 -31.19 -40.35 -2.57
C SER A 843 -31.66 -41.12 -1.32
N ALA A 844 -31.78 -40.46 -0.16
CA ALA A 844 -32.23 -41.07 1.09
C ALA A 844 -33.77 -41.01 1.31
N ALA A 845 -34.55 -40.42 0.40
CA ALA A 845 -36.00 -40.39 0.50
C ALA A 845 -36.69 -41.63 -0.11
N ALA A 846 -36.00 -42.39 -0.97
CA ALA A 846 -36.59 -43.54 -1.66
C ALA A 846 -36.68 -44.83 -0.80
N ALA A 847 -36.09 -44.84 0.41
CA ALA A 847 -36.12 -46.01 1.31
C ALA A 847 -37.20 -45.91 2.42
N ALA A 848 -38.07 -44.90 2.39
CA ALA A 848 -39.09 -44.68 3.43
C ALA A 848 -40.54 -44.90 2.95
N VAL A 849 -40.75 -45.50 1.77
CA VAL A 849 -42.10 -45.89 1.27
C VAL A 849 -42.12 -47.35 0.80
N ALA A 850 -41.44 -48.26 1.50
CA ALA A 850 -41.65 -49.70 1.36
C ALA A 850 -41.86 -50.34 2.73
#